data_AF-A0A6G8BV32-F1
#
_entry.id   AF-A0A6G8BV32-F1
#
_cell.length_a   1.000
_cell.length_b   1.000
_cell.length_c   1.000
_cell.angle_alpha   90.00
_cell.angle_beta   90.00
_cell.angle_gamma   90.00
#
_symmetry.space_group_name_H-M   'P 1'
#
loop_
_entity.id
_entity.type
_entity.pdbx_description
1 polymer ?
#
loop_
_entity_poly.entity_id
_entity_poly.type
_entity_poly.pdbx_seq_one_letter_code
_entity_poly.pdbx_strand_id
1 'polypeptide(L)'
;MHENTYAGELDAGYVKYYAELGAGVEPMARMIMENLPQHLNAFADVGCGLGYSMDFVEHALNVPALGFEPYPMSLATDLRGELLARPLDAPWLAQDARRFDLILASEVIEHVDDPVGFASQLRMALADALSLAVFSTPDADSITPHEHPSEIYSRLFPGEHRCLYTAEMLKLTLLRAGFECVEVVRHGGQLVATAGTRQALESRRCGAGVESWHVVYQRYLRDAFQRPNADPASPMLMGHAYRLFKALMNGGDFAAARAWLEECPSLRPLLDERRLLRQSTFELAISLPDFESYVTQLPSFLGPMAYHLAMLARLEGRMVDADAGLRQALRWMEREVAIGPFCFIESSSLLGPVRMERALLLVMDGKAEQAIELWQSMPQGLPDIRLFACTGARLALEFNASAQYAFVDRVFECLASHSMRSQGLLSALCDGVWDGCLAQDIDLAFDAWIARFHCALHSAKPPSEMHEAYVVLSLCVGQHPDPSRQAKLDRVREDLDATRRDMRAKALVRDASTKLPAPMVVPALVHFVDQLWCDAHGVYVSGWVHVPDKNVECIRLACRESVAELVTRSRPDVQTYFEQQRAASTMGFSGYLSCPPFQPVELQVECDEGVAVGATLALPQHLMQRDQTEFSSIACLETFRRLMKERGGTVIVLGGRKGDDHPDEWADCLEPECRVVRVDIHAGEGVDLVADAHALSEHFAPGSVDAVMSSSVMEHLEAPWVVAAQINHVLRPDGLTMHFVPHTWPLHAAPNDFWRVSESGLQALYGPSMGFEVLSSGMDQPVRMYPPPALRSSSFASIEMPLLDGYLESFLLARKVADLPEDAVRWPGSADERVARAQTYPVDE
;
A
#
# COMPACT_ATOMS: atom_id res chain seq x y z
N MET A 1 -24.24 -5.07 9.66
CA MET A 1 -23.74 -3.70 9.93
C MET A 1 -24.56 -3.18 11.10
N HIS A 2 -23.93 -2.71 12.17
CA HIS A 2 -24.67 -1.88 13.14
C HIS A 2 -24.86 -0.51 12.49
N GLU A 3 -26.08 -0.01 12.46
CA GLU A 3 -26.36 1.38 12.16
C GLU A 3 -26.08 2.19 13.45
N ASN A 4 -25.28 3.26 13.34
CA ASN A 4 -24.95 4.23 14.40
C ASN A 4 -24.25 3.66 15.65
N THR A 5 -22.92 3.61 15.63
CA THR A 5 -22.11 3.41 16.85
C THR A 5 -21.93 4.68 17.70
N TYR A 6 -22.12 5.88 17.15
CA TYR A 6 -21.91 7.14 17.88
C TYR A 6 -23.19 7.93 18.20
N ALA A 7 -24.36 7.49 17.74
CA ALA A 7 -25.62 8.25 17.85
C ALA A 7 -26.79 7.48 18.51
N GLY A 8 -26.51 6.42 19.27
CA GLY A 8 -27.51 5.57 19.92
C GLY A 8 -27.11 5.06 21.31
N GLU A 9 -28.03 4.37 22.00
CA GLU A 9 -27.69 3.60 23.19
C GLU A 9 -26.81 2.40 22.79
N LEU A 10 -25.55 2.41 23.21
CA LEU A 10 -24.60 1.31 22.96
C LEU A 10 -24.92 0.10 23.85
N ASP A 11 -24.94 -1.09 23.25
CA ASP A 11 -25.12 -2.35 23.95
C ASP A 11 -23.99 -2.59 24.99
N ALA A 12 -24.34 -3.22 26.12
CA ALA A 12 -23.43 -3.40 27.25
C ALA A 12 -22.18 -4.21 26.88
N GLY A 13 -22.31 -5.19 25.99
CA GLY A 13 -21.18 -5.95 25.45
C GLY A 13 -20.24 -5.09 24.61
N TYR A 14 -20.75 -4.16 23.78
CA TYR A 14 -19.90 -3.22 23.04
C TYR A 14 -19.10 -2.31 23.97
N VAL A 15 -19.72 -1.78 25.03
CA VAL A 15 -19.02 -0.94 26.02
C VAL A 15 -17.93 -1.73 26.76
N LYS A 16 -18.19 -3.00 27.10
CA LYS A 16 -17.17 -3.92 27.65
C LYS A 16 -16.03 -4.19 26.63
N TYR A 17 -16.36 -4.42 25.36
CA TYR A 17 -15.39 -4.59 24.28
C TYR A 17 -14.49 -3.36 24.12
N TYR A 18 -15.05 -2.15 24.17
CA TYR A 18 -14.29 -0.90 24.06
C TYR A 18 -13.31 -0.77 25.23
N ALA A 19 -13.74 -1.06 26.45
CA ALA A 19 -12.87 -1.08 27.62
C ALA A 19 -11.72 -2.10 27.49
N GLU A 20 -12.04 -3.34 27.08
CA GLU A 20 -11.07 -4.44 27.02
C GLU A 20 -10.06 -4.35 25.86
N LEU A 21 -10.53 -3.96 24.67
CA LEU A 21 -9.72 -4.00 23.44
C LEU A 21 -9.88 -2.73 22.60
N GLY A 22 -11.11 -2.29 22.32
CA GLY A 22 -11.39 -1.25 21.32
C GLY A 22 -10.77 0.13 21.59
N ALA A 23 -10.59 0.51 22.86
CA ALA A 23 -9.96 1.79 23.21
C ALA A 23 -8.47 1.83 22.80
N GLY A 24 -8.12 2.84 22.00
CA GLY A 24 -6.75 3.13 21.52
C GLY A 24 -5.81 3.71 22.59
N VAL A 25 -5.72 3.09 23.77
CA VAL A 25 -4.93 3.61 24.90
C VAL A 25 -3.45 3.76 24.57
N GLU A 26 -2.88 2.84 23.76
CA GLU A 26 -1.48 2.88 23.32
C GLU A 26 -1.17 4.10 22.41
N PRO A 27 -1.88 4.33 21.28
CA PRO A 27 -1.66 5.51 20.47
C PRO A 27 -1.99 6.81 21.23
N MET A 28 -3.01 6.86 22.08
CA MET A 28 -3.30 8.03 22.94
C MET A 28 -2.10 8.36 23.85
N ALA A 29 -1.60 7.39 24.61
CA ALA A 29 -0.46 7.57 25.50
C ALA A 29 0.80 8.01 24.74
N ARG A 30 1.03 7.45 23.54
CA ARG A 30 2.12 7.85 22.65
C ARG A 30 1.96 9.31 22.19
N MET A 31 0.81 9.68 21.65
CA MET A 31 0.54 11.04 21.15
C MET A 31 0.69 12.10 22.24
N ILE A 32 0.21 11.83 23.46
CA ILE A 32 0.37 12.73 24.62
C ILE A 32 1.85 12.89 24.97
N MET A 33 2.59 11.79 25.08
CA MET A 33 3.99 11.79 25.50
C MET A 33 4.95 12.39 24.46
N GLU A 34 4.69 12.20 23.16
CA GLU A 34 5.49 12.76 22.06
C GLU A 34 5.22 14.26 21.84
N ASN A 35 4.14 14.82 22.41
CA ASN A 35 3.71 16.21 22.24
C ASN A 35 3.56 16.98 23.58
N LEU A 36 4.30 16.60 24.63
CA LEU A 36 4.26 17.30 25.91
C LEU A 36 4.72 18.76 25.78
N PRO A 37 3.88 19.77 26.12
CA PRO A 37 4.27 21.18 26.10
C PRO A 37 5.32 21.51 27.20
N GLN A 38 5.95 22.69 27.12
CA GLN A 38 6.94 23.12 28.13
C GLN A 38 6.37 23.12 29.56
N HIS A 39 5.13 23.56 29.69
CA HIS A 39 4.36 23.54 30.93
C HIS A 39 3.06 22.80 30.67
N LEU A 40 2.67 21.92 31.59
CA LEU A 40 1.45 21.12 31.51
C LEU A 40 0.81 21.15 32.90
N ASN A 41 -0.28 21.92 33.01
CA ASN A 41 -1.02 22.20 34.24
C ASN A 41 -2.51 21.83 34.09
N ALA A 42 -3.03 21.84 32.86
CA ALA A 42 -4.38 21.40 32.51
C ALA A 42 -4.38 20.71 31.14
N PHE A 43 -5.02 19.55 31.07
CA PHE A 43 -5.22 18.76 29.86
C PHE A 43 -6.72 18.68 29.50
N ALA A 44 -7.03 18.66 28.22
CA ALA A 44 -8.36 18.29 27.74
C ALA A 44 -8.31 17.18 26.69
N ASP A 45 -9.35 16.35 26.68
CA ASP A 45 -9.61 15.39 25.61
C ASP A 45 -11.02 15.59 25.06
N VAL A 46 -11.13 15.70 23.73
CA VAL A 46 -12.38 15.95 23.01
C VAL A 46 -12.70 14.70 22.21
N GLY A 47 -13.87 14.10 22.44
CA GLY A 47 -14.19 12.72 22.02
C GLY A 47 -13.61 11.67 22.96
N CYS A 48 -13.59 11.94 24.28
CA CYS A 48 -12.81 11.13 25.22
C CYS A 48 -13.39 9.73 25.51
N GLY A 49 -14.62 9.42 25.06
CA GLY A 49 -15.27 8.13 25.25
C GLY A 49 -15.39 7.73 26.74
N LEU A 50 -14.59 6.75 27.18
CA LEU A 50 -14.51 6.33 28.58
C LEU A 50 -13.52 7.16 29.44
N GLY A 51 -12.64 7.98 28.82
CA GLY A 51 -11.68 8.81 29.55
C GLY A 51 -10.30 8.17 29.83
N TYR A 52 -9.85 7.19 29.04
CA TYR A 52 -8.54 6.55 29.23
C TYR A 52 -7.35 7.51 29.13
N SER A 53 -7.40 8.46 28.20
CA SER A 53 -6.46 9.57 28.03
C SER A 53 -6.36 10.43 29.31
N MET A 54 -7.51 10.78 29.89
CA MET A 54 -7.61 11.56 31.11
C MET A 54 -6.99 10.83 32.30
N ASP A 55 -7.35 9.56 32.48
CA ASP A 55 -6.82 8.71 33.54
C ASP A 55 -5.30 8.47 33.37
N PHE A 56 -4.81 8.34 32.14
CA PHE A 56 -3.39 8.32 31.84
C PHE A 56 -2.68 9.61 32.27
N VAL A 57 -3.22 10.78 31.91
CA VAL A 57 -2.62 12.08 32.27
C VAL A 57 -2.68 12.33 33.79
N GLU A 58 -3.82 12.11 34.43
CA GLU A 58 -4.00 12.26 35.88
C GLU A 58 -3.11 11.32 36.69
N HIS A 59 -2.85 10.09 36.19
CA HIS A 59 -2.09 9.09 36.91
C HIS A 59 -0.58 9.14 36.61
N ALA A 60 -0.20 9.22 35.33
CA ALA A 60 1.19 9.14 34.90
C ALA A 60 1.91 10.49 34.92
N LEU A 61 1.17 11.59 34.73
CA LEU A 61 1.71 12.96 34.67
C LEU A 61 1.29 13.84 35.86
N ASN A 62 0.30 13.40 36.66
CA ASN A 62 -0.25 14.13 37.81
C ASN A 62 -0.76 15.55 37.42
N VAL A 63 -1.52 15.59 36.32
CA VAL A 63 -2.13 16.81 35.77
C VAL A 63 -3.65 16.64 35.72
N PRO A 64 -4.45 17.64 36.17
CA PRO A 64 -5.90 17.64 36.02
C PRO A 64 -6.36 17.49 34.56
N ALA A 65 -7.32 16.60 34.32
CA ALA A 65 -7.86 16.31 33.00
C ALA A 65 -9.37 16.59 32.90
N LEU A 66 -9.81 17.20 31.79
CA LEU A 66 -11.21 17.45 31.45
C LEU A 66 -11.60 16.80 30.12
N GLY A 67 -12.66 16.01 30.12
CA GLY A 67 -13.17 15.30 28.96
C GLY A 67 -14.44 15.92 28.40
N PHE A 68 -14.54 15.99 27.08
CA PHE A 68 -15.74 16.41 26.37
C PHE A 68 -16.24 15.25 25.50
N GLU A 69 -17.40 14.72 25.85
CA GLU A 69 -18.01 13.59 25.14
C GLU A 69 -19.53 13.82 25.07
N PRO A 70 -20.11 14.13 23.90
CA PRO A 70 -21.56 14.30 23.75
C PRO A 70 -22.37 13.05 24.11
N TYR A 71 -21.82 11.85 23.90
CA TYR A 71 -22.53 10.57 24.07
C TYR A 71 -21.72 9.59 24.94
N PRO A 72 -21.54 9.87 26.25
CA PRO A 72 -20.59 9.12 27.07
C PRO A 72 -21.06 7.70 27.35
N MET A 73 -20.16 6.74 27.12
CA MET A 73 -20.37 5.33 27.44
C MET A 73 -20.56 5.14 28.94
N SER A 74 -21.67 4.51 29.33
CA SER A 74 -21.97 4.22 30.73
C SER A 74 -21.35 2.88 31.17
N LEU A 75 -20.14 2.94 31.70
CA LEU A 75 -19.50 1.83 32.41
C LEU A 75 -19.10 2.27 33.81
N ALA A 76 -19.23 1.39 34.81
CA ALA A 76 -18.70 1.65 36.14
C ALA A 76 -17.17 1.53 36.09
N THR A 77 -16.46 2.66 36.01
CA THR A 77 -15.00 2.73 35.89
C THR A 77 -14.38 3.63 36.95
N ASP A 78 -13.29 3.18 37.57
CA ASP A 78 -12.42 3.99 38.46
C ASP A 78 -11.40 4.82 37.66
N LEU A 79 -11.80 5.34 36.50
CA LEU A 79 -11.00 6.24 35.68
C LEU A 79 -11.04 7.67 36.27
N ARG A 80 -9.90 8.35 36.23
CA ARG A 80 -9.73 9.73 36.72
C ARG A 80 -10.01 10.78 35.64
N GLY A 81 -10.15 12.04 36.07
CA GLY A 81 -10.56 13.18 35.26
C GLY A 81 -12.04 13.54 35.41
N GLU A 82 -12.39 14.78 35.07
CA GLU A 82 -13.78 15.26 35.00
C GLU A 82 -14.33 15.00 33.59
N LEU A 83 -15.42 14.24 33.45
CA LEU A 83 -16.09 14.05 32.15
C LEU A 83 -17.33 14.94 32.06
N LEU A 84 -17.45 15.69 30.96
CA LEU A 84 -18.62 16.49 30.61
C LEU A 84 -19.38 15.86 29.44
N ALA A 85 -20.65 15.55 29.67
CA ALA A 85 -21.58 14.97 28.69
C ALA A 85 -22.05 16.02 27.64
N ARG A 86 -21.10 16.62 26.91
CA ARG A 86 -21.30 17.70 25.93
C ARG A 86 -20.06 17.91 25.04
N PRO A 87 -20.21 18.51 23.85
CA PRO A 87 -19.05 18.94 23.05
C PRO A 87 -18.31 20.12 23.69
N LEU A 88 -17.03 20.28 23.33
CA LEU A 88 -16.29 21.54 23.47
C LEU A 88 -16.73 22.45 22.32
N ASP A 89 -17.61 23.41 22.62
CA ASP A 89 -18.23 24.28 21.62
C ASP A 89 -18.16 25.76 22.01
N ALA A 90 -18.49 26.66 21.08
CA ALA A 90 -18.54 28.10 21.35
C ALA A 90 -19.46 28.49 22.53
N PRO A 91 -20.66 27.89 22.71
CA PRO A 91 -21.47 28.04 23.93
C PRO A 91 -20.74 27.71 25.23
N TRP A 92 -19.98 26.61 25.31
CA TRP A 92 -19.18 26.25 26.49
C TRP A 92 -18.02 27.25 26.69
N LEU A 93 -17.28 27.55 25.63
CA LEU A 93 -16.15 28.50 25.61
C LEU A 93 -16.49 29.91 26.10
N ALA A 94 -17.76 30.31 25.97
CA ALA A 94 -18.30 31.59 26.43
C ALA A 94 -18.81 31.55 27.88
N GLN A 95 -19.06 30.36 28.45
CA GLN A 95 -19.56 30.16 29.81
C GLN A 95 -18.45 29.72 30.79
N ASP A 96 -17.42 29.04 30.30
CA ASP A 96 -16.31 28.51 31.08
C ASP A 96 -14.97 29.17 30.68
N ALA A 97 -14.23 29.61 31.69
CA ALA A 97 -12.94 30.29 31.54
C ALA A 97 -11.75 29.31 31.52
N ARG A 98 -11.97 28.01 31.73
CA ARG A 98 -10.91 26.99 31.66
C ARG A 98 -10.28 26.93 30.28
N ARG A 99 -8.95 26.82 30.24
CA ARG A 99 -8.12 26.68 29.03
C ARG A 99 -6.99 25.69 29.33
N PHE A 100 -6.42 25.09 28.30
CA PHE A 100 -5.59 23.89 28.43
C PHE A 100 -4.22 24.07 27.77
N ASP A 101 -3.16 23.52 28.40
CA ASP A 101 -1.82 23.55 27.83
C ASP A 101 -1.64 22.47 26.74
N LEU A 102 -2.41 21.37 26.84
CA LEU A 102 -2.48 20.31 25.83
C LEU A 102 -3.94 19.87 25.64
N ILE A 103 -4.39 19.82 24.38
CA ILE A 103 -5.69 19.29 23.97
C ILE A 103 -5.48 18.11 23.04
N LEU A 104 -6.18 17.00 23.29
CA LEU A 104 -6.27 15.84 22.39
C LEU A 104 -7.64 15.82 21.69
N ALA A 105 -7.65 15.41 20.42
CA ALA A 105 -8.83 15.03 19.64
C ALA A 105 -8.46 13.79 18.81
N SER A 106 -8.59 12.62 19.42
CA SER A 106 -8.15 11.34 18.85
C SER A 106 -9.29 10.65 18.11
N GLU A 107 -9.19 10.53 16.79
CA GLU A 107 -10.23 9.97 15.89
C GLU A 107 -11.59 10.70 16.02
N VAL A 108 -11.60 12.01 15.73
CA VAL A 108 -12.78 12.89 15.91
C VAL A 108 -13.01 13.84 14.74
N ILE A 109 -11.94 14.35 14.10
CA ILE A 109 -12.04 15.41 13.09
C ILE A 109 -12.61 14.92 11.74
N GLU A 110 -12.67 13.61 11.55
CA GLU A 110 -13.36 12.89 10.48
C GLU A 110 -14.88 12.78 10.69
N HIS A 111 -15.35 12.87 11.94
CA HIS A 111 -16.78 12.71 12.28
C HIS A 111 -17.57 14.03 12.29
N VAL A 112 -16.89 15.18 12.33
CA VAL A 112 -17.53 16.50 12.45
C VAL A 112 -17.93 17.10 11.10
N ASP A 113 -19.09 17.77 11.06
CA ASP A 113 -19.60 18.40 9.83
C ASP A 113 -18.83 19.69 9.44
N ASP A 114 -18.23 20.40 10.40
CA ASP A 114 -17.38 21.58 10.18
C ASP A 114 -16.00 21.40 10.88
N PRO A 115 -15.02 20.77 10.22
CA PRO A 115 -13.71 20.50 10.81
C PRO A 115 -12.86 21.76 11.01
N VAL A 116 -13.08 22.82 10.23
CA VAL A 116 -12.36 24.10 10.39
C VAL A 116 -12.90 24.86 11.61
N GLY A 117 -14.22 24.91 11.78
CA GLY A 117 -14.88 25.48 12.96
C GLY A 117 -14.52 24.72 14.23
N PHE A 118 -14.58 23.39 14.20
CA PHE A 118 -14.15 22.50 15.30
C PHE A 118 -12.70 22.78 15.71
N ALA A 119 -11.76 22.71 14.77
CA ALA A 119 -10.35 22.98 15.06
C ALA A 119 -10.10 24.41 15.56
N SER A 120 -10.89 25.40 15.10
CA SER A 120 -10.80 26.77 15.62
C SER A 120 -11.33 26.89 17.06
N GLN A 121 -12.33 26.10 17.46
CA GLN A 121 -12.81 26.04 18.85
C GLN A 121 -11.73 25.44 19.76
N LEU A 122 -11.07 24.36 19.34
CA LEU A 122 -9.94 23.79 20.08
C LEU A 122 -8.78 24.78 20.21
N ARG A 123 -8.42 25.50 19.13
CA ARG A 123 -7.44 26.60 19.20
C ARG A 123 -7.85 27.69 20.20
N MET A 124 -9.12 28.05 20.29
CA MET A 124 -9.65 29.02 21.26
C MET A 124 -9.68 28.49 22.71
N ALA A 125 -9.55 27.18 22.90
CA ALA A 125 -9.48 26.51 24.19
C ALA A 125 -8.03 26.36 24.72
N LEU A 126 -7.01 26.67 23.92
CA LEU A 126 -5.62 26.69 24.36
C LEU A 126 -5.36 27.81 25.37
N ALA A 127 -4.47 27.56 26.34
CA ALA A 127 -4.17 28.49 27.43
C ALA A 127 -3.30 29.68 26.97
N ASP A 128 -2.27 29.41 26.19
CA ASP A 128 -1.30 30.42 25.76
C ASP A 128 -0.54 30.04 24.46
N ALA A 129 0.49 30.82 24.13
CA ALA A 129 1.34 30.62 22.96
C ALA A 129 2.29 29.40 23.04
N LEU A 130 2.40 28.72 24.18
CA LEU A 130 3.20 27.49 24.36
C LEU A 130 2.34 26.22 24.39
N SER A 131 1.02 26.39 24.34
CA SER A 131 0.03 25.33 24.37
C SER A 131 -0.11 24.62 23.01
N LEU A 132 -0.51 23.35 23.02
CA LEU A 132 -0.60 22.49 21.83
C LEU A 132 -1.98 21.82 21.70
N ALA A 133 -2.44 21.64 20.47
CA ALA A 133 -3.54 20.75 20.13
C ALA A 133 -3.02 19.59 19.27
N VAL A 134 -3.44 18.36 19.58
CA VAL A 134 -3.05 17.14 18.87
C VAL A 134 -4.31 16.46 18.33
N PHE A 135 -4.32 16.21 17.03
CA PHE A 135 -5.41 15.57 16.31
C PHE A 135 -4.93 14.23 15.76
N SER A 136 -5.80 13.22 15.74
CA SER A 136 -5.60 12.04 14.92
C SER A 136 -6.82 11.74 14.07
N THR A 137 -6.59 11.08 12.94
CA THR A 137 -7.62 10.67 11.97
C THR A 137 -7.05 9.59 11.03
N PRO A 138 -7.86 8.73 10.40
CA PRO A 138 -7.39 7.78 9.40
C PRO A 138 -6.68 8.43 8.20
N ASP A 139 -5.63 7.78 7.71
CA ASP A 139 -4.87 8.24 6.55
C ASP A 139 -5.52 7.78 5.24
N ALA A 140 -6.12 8.72 4.50
CA ALA A 140 -6.77 8.44 3.22
C ALA A 140 -5.81 7.87 2.17
N ASP A 141 -4.53 8.27 2.17
CA ASP A 141 -3.53 7.77 1.20
C ASP A 141 -3.12 6.32 1.49
N SER A 142 -3.43 5.81 2.70
CA SER A 142 -3.13 4.44 3.10
C SER A 142 -4.17 3.42 2.63
N ILE A 143 -5.35 3.87 2.22
CA ILE A 143 -6.47 3.01 1.84
C ILE A 143 -6.21 2.46 0.43
N THR A 144 -5.86 1.16 0.34
CA THR A 144 -5.61 0.51 -0.96
C THR A 144 -6.47 -0.75 -1.16
N PRO A 145 -6.76 -1.16 -2.41
CA PRO A 145 -7.48 -2.40 -2.70
C PRO A 145 -6.76 -3.70 -2.30
N HIS A 146 -5.62 -3.62 -1.63
CA HIS A 146 -4.77 -4.74 -1.24
C HIS A 146 -4.69 -4.94 0.29
N GLU A 147 -5.40 -4.13 1.06
CA GLU A 147 -5.47 -4.27 2.51
C GLU A 147 -6.60 -5.22 2.95
N HIS A 148 -6.59 -5.59 4.23
CA HIS A 148 -7.66 -6.42 4.78
C HIS A 148 -9.01 -5.66 4.69
N PRO A 149 -10.13 -6.27 4.29
CA PRO A 149 -11.42 -5.58 4.21
C PRO A 149 -11.88 -4.89 5.51
N SER A 150 -11.44 -5.38 6.68
CA SER A 150 -11.67 -4.73 7.98
C SER A 150 -10.84 -3.46 8.19
N GLU A 151 -9.62 -3.39 7.65
CA GLU A 151 -8.75 -2.20 7.66
C GLU A 151 -9.29 -1.13 6.70
N ILE A 152 -9.66 -1.54 5.48
CA ILE A 152 -10.30 -0.66 4.50
C ILE A 152 -11.59 -0.08 5.10
N TYR A 153 -12.43 -0.92 5.72
CA TYR A 153 -13.68 -0.47 6.33
C TYR A 153 -13.45 0.38 7.58
N SER A 154 -12.47 0.09 8.44
CA SER A 154 -12.22 0.92 9.63
C SER A 154 -11.71 2.31 9.26
N ARG A 155 -10.94 2.46 8.18
CA ARG A 155 -10.45 3.76 7.69
C ARG A 155 -11.50 4.54 6.90
N LEU A 156 -12.29 3.87 6.07
CA LEU A 156 -13.43 4.50 5.35
C LEU A 156 -14.62 4.82 6.26
N PHE A 157 -14.80 4.02 7.31
CA PHE A 157 -15.97 3.88 8.19
C PHE A 157 -17.29 4.44 7.62
N PRO A 158 -17.84 3.79 6.56
CA PRO A 158 -18.90 4.38 5.76
C PRO A 158 -20.16 4.68 6.56
N GLY A 159 -20.59 5.95 6.52
CA GLY A 159 -21.75 6.46 7.26
C GLY A 159 -21.39 7.25 8.54
N GLU A 160 -20.23 6.96 9.13
CA GLU A 160 -19.72 7.58 10.36
C GLU A 160 -18.61 8.61 10.07
N HIS A 161 -17.68 8.32 9.16
CA HIS A 161 -16.71 9.32 8.67
C HIS A 161 -17.37 10.26 7.66
N ARG A 162 -17.42 11.56 8.01
CA ARG A 162 -17.84 12.67 7.14
C ARG A 162 -16.74 13.08 6.16
N CYS A 163 -15.48 13.03 6.62
CA CYS A 163 -14.30 13.43 5.88
C CYS A 163 -13.19 12.36 5.98
N LEU A 164 -12.41 12.19 4.91
CA LEU A 164 -11.18 11.40 4.92
C LEU A 164 -10.02 12.35 4.58
N TYR A 165 -8.91 12.26 5.33
CA TYR A 165 -7.81 13.21 5.21
C TYR A 165 -6.56 12.57 4.61
N THR A 166 -5.99 13.23 3.60
CA THR A 166 -4.55 13.10 3.31
C THR A 166 -3.77 14.00 4.26
N ALA A 167 -2.46 13.75 4.43
CA ALA A 167 -1.63 14.55 5.34
C ALA A 167 -1.65 16.06 5.02
N GLU A 168 -1.72 16.45 3.74
CA GLU A 168 -1.79 17.86 3.35
C GLU A 168 -3.20 18.44 3.55
N MET A 169 -4.27 17.66 3.35
CA MET A 169 -5.64 18.11 3.67
C MET A 169 -5.83 18.41 5.15
N LEU A 170 -5.34 17.54 6.04
CA LEU A 170 -5.40 17.75 7.49
C LEU A 170 -4.61 19.01 7.89
N LYS A 171 -3.39 19.14 7.39
CA LYS A 171 -2.53 20.31 7.61
C LYS A 171 -3.19 21.62 7.15
N LEU A 172 -3.74 21.66 5.93
CA LEU A 172 -4.42 22.84 5.41
C LEU A 172 -5.70 23.17 6.17
N THR A 173 -6.43 22.17 6.66
CA THR A 173 -7.62 22.35 7.52
C THR A 173 -7.25 23.04 8.83
N LEU A 174 -6.19 22.58 9.50
CA LEU A 174 -5.71 23.17 10.76
C LEU A 174 -5.09 24.57 10.54
N LEU A 175 -4.37 24.81 9.43
CA LEU A 175 -3.90 26.15 9.07
C LEU A 175 -5.08 27.11 8.78
N ARG A 176 -6.16 26.65 8.14
CA ARG A 176 -7.39 27.44 7.92
C ARG A 176 -8.18 27.72 9.21
N ALA A 177 -8.16 26.78 10.16
CA ALA A 177 -8.63 27.01 11.51
C ALA A 177 -7.79 28.06 12.27
N GLY A 178 -6.65 28.46 11.70
CA GLY A 178 -5.82 29.58 12.13
C GLY A 178 -4.83 29.22 13.23
N PHE A 179 -4.38 27.96 13.27
CA PHE A 179 -3.11 27.61 13.89
C PHE A 179 -1.95 28.19 13.07
N GLU A 180 -0.88 28.62 13.72
CA GLU A 180 0.28 29.26 13.06
C GLU A 180 1.25 28.22 12.47
N CYS A 181 1.42 27.10 13.17
CA CYS A 181 2.30 26.02 12.78
C CYS A 181 1.61 24.67 13.00
N VAL A 182 1.77 23.76 12.03
CA VAL A 182 1.18 22.41 12.02
C VAL A 182 2.21 21.42 11.49
N GLU A 183 2.45 20.36 12.24
CA GLU A 183 3.30 19.22 11.88
C GLU A 183 2.41 17.99 11.75
N VAL A 184 2.55 17.21 10.67
CA VAL A 184 1.73 16.00 10.42
C VAL A 184 2.65 14.80 10.17
N VAL A 185 2.39 13.71 10.88
CA VAL A 185 3.18 12.46 10.83
C VAL A 185 2.24 11.30 10.52
N ARG A 186 2.72 10.31 9.75
CA ARG A 186 1.97 9.10 9.39
C ARG A 186 2.40 7.92 10.26
N HIS A 187 1.44 7.20 10.84
CA HIS A 187 1.65 6.04 11.71
C HIS A 187 0.66 4.93 11.36
N GLY A 188 1.11 3.89 10.64
CA GLY A 188 0.36 2.63 10.49
C GLY A 188 -1.06 2.76 9.91
N GLY A 189 -1.30 3.66 8.96
CA GLY A 189 -2.63 3.93 8.39
C GLY A 189 -3.40 5.06 9.09
N GLN A 190 -2.77 5.74 10.06
CA GLN A 190 -3.31 6.89 10.79
C GLN A 190 -2.44 8.14 10.55
N LEU A 191 -3.06 9.32 10.53
CA LEU A 191 -2.40 10.61 10.60
C LEU A 191 -2.42 11.14 12.05
N VAL A 192 -1.31 11.70 12.49
CA VAL A 192 -1.23 12.49 13.73
C VAL A 192 -0.76 13.89 13.39
N ALA A 193 -1.54 14.91 13.77
CA ALA A 193 -1.23 16.30 13.53
C ALA A 193 -1.10 17.09 14.83
N THR A 194 0.05 17.74 15.02
CA THR A 194 0.34 18.62 16.15
C THR A 194 0.26 20.07 15.68
N ALA A 195 -0.56 20.88 16.35
CA ALA A 195 -0.87 22.25 15.93
C ALA A 195 -0.73 23.24 17.11
N GLY A 196 -0.20 24.43 16.83
CA GLY A 196 0.07 25.46 17.83
C GLY A 196 0.72 26.71 17.24
N THR A 197 1.47 27.45 18.06
CA THR A 197 2.44 28.43 17.56
C THR A 197 3.71 27.72 17.08
N ARG A 198 4.56 28.38 16.28
CA ARG A 198 5.89 27.83 15.99
C ARG A 198 6.71 27.63 17.27
N GLN A 199 6.61 28.56 18.22
CA GLN A 199 7.29 28.47 19.50
C GLN A 199 6.84 27.24 20.31
N ALA A 200 5.54 26.92 20.34
CA ALA A 200 5.03 25.74 21.02
C ALA A 200 5.61 24.44 20.42
N LEU A 201 5.59 24.32 19.09
CA LEU A 201 6.09 23.12 18.40
C LEU A 201 7.61 22.96 18.53
N GLU A 202 8.39 24.04 18.45
CA GLU A 202 9.86 24.00 18.58
C GLU A 202 10.33 23.79 20.03
N SER A 203 9.49 24.11 21.01
CA SER A 203 9.86 24.11 22.44
C SER A 203 9.29 22.92 23.24
N ARG A 204 8.47 22.06 22.61
CA ARG A 204 7.91 20.84 23.19
C ARG A 204 8.99 19.95 23.80
N ARG A 205 8.63 19.19 24.85
CA ARG A 205 9.57 18.34 25.59
C ARG A 205 9.91 17.10 24.75
N CYS A 206 11.02 17.16 24.02
CA CYS A 206 11.53 16.04 23.23
C CYS A 206 13.01 15.72 23.55
N GLY A 207 13.40 14.46 23.38
CA GLY A 207 14.80 14.02 23.46
C GLY A 207 15.31 13.68 24.87
N ALA A 208 16.62 13.83 25.07
CA ALA A 208 17.32 13.32 26.26
C ALA A 208 16.89 14.05 27.54
N GLY A 209 16.14 13.35 28.40
CA GLY A 209 15.60 13.87 29.67
C GLY A 209 14.10 13.65 29.83
N VAL A 210 13.38 13.32 28.74
CA VAL A 210 11.99 12.88 28.79
C VAL A 210 11.97 11.34 28.89
N GLU A 211 11.17 10.81 29.81
CA GLU A 211 10.97 9.37 29.92
C GLU A 211 10.21 8.84 28.68
N SER A 212 10.67 7.74 28.09
CA SER A 212 10.08 7.26 26.84
C SER A 212 8.65 6.78 27.05
N TRP A 213 7.76 7.10 26.10
CA TRP A 213 6.32 6.85 26.20
C TRP A 213 5.98 5.39 26.52
N HIS A 214 6.74 4.43 25.99
CA HIS A 214 6.51 3.01 26.25
C HIS A 214 6.74 2.63 27.72
N VAL A 215 7.71 3.24 28.40
CA VAL A 215 7.98 3.01 29.83
C VAL A 215 6.84 3.58 30.67
N VAL A 216 6.40 4.81 30.35
CA VAL A 216 5.30 5.49 31.04
C VAL A 216 3.99 4.73 30.86
N TYR A 217 3.70 4.26 29.64
CA TYR A 217 2.54 3.45 29.29
C TYR A 217 2.54 2.10 30.02
N GLN A 218 3.65 1.35 29.98
CA GLN A 218 3.75 0.07 30.70
C GLN A 218 3.61 0.22 32.21
N ARG A 219 4.15 1.31 32.78
CA ARG A 219 3.97 1.66 34.19
C ARG A 219 2.50 1.99 34.51
N TYR A 220 1.86 2.85 33.71
CA TYR A 220 0.45 3.21 33.86
C TYR A 220 -0.47 1.97 33.89
N LEU A 221 -0.29 1.03 32.96
CA LEU A 221 -1.08 -0.21 32.93
C LEU A 221 -0.84 -1.10 34.16
N ARG A 222 0.40 -1.16 34.65
CA ARG A 222 0.79 -1.97 35.82
C ARG A 222 0.30 -1.37 37.14
N ASP A 223 0.44 -0.08 37.32
CA ASP A 223 0.09 0.64 38.55
C ASP A 223 -1.43 0.74 38.74
N ALA A 224 -2.21 0.57 37.67
CA ALA A 224 -3.67 0.42 37.75
C ALA A 224 -4.12 -0.76 38.65
N PHE A 225 -3.34 -1.83 38.75
CA PHE A 225 -3.61 -2.98 39.64
C PHE A 225 -3.31 -2.69 41.12
N GLN A 226 -2.63 -1.59 41.43
CA GLN A 226 -2.27 -1.19 42.79
C GLN A 226 -3.28 -0.18 43.38
N ARG A 227 -4.33 0.18 42.62
CA ARG A 227 -5.37 1.14 43.07
C ARG A 227 -6.21 0.52 44.20
N PRO A 228 -6.66 1.31 45.21
CA PRO A 228 -7.35 0.77 46.39
C PRO A 228 -8.64 -0.04 46.11
N ASN A 229 -9.32 0.24 45.00
CA ASN A 229 -10.56 -0.42 44.58
C ASN A 229 -10.38 -1.30 43.33
N ALA A 230 -9.14 -1.60 42.93
CA ALA A 230 -8.85 -2.38 41.73
C ALA A 230 -9.55 -3.75 41.75
N ASP A 231 -10.52 -3.94 40.86
CA ASP A 231 -11.14 -5.24 40.57
C ASP A 231 -10.48 -5.88 39.32
N PRO A 232 -9.67 -6.95 39.48
CA PRO A 232 -9.06 -7.66 38.35
C PRO A 232 -10.07 -8.24 37.34
N ALA A 233 -11.33 -8.42 37.71
CA ALA A 233 -12.39 -8.89 36.82
C ALA A 233 -13.06 -7.76 36.02
N SER A 234 -12.79 -6.49 36.35
CA SER A 234 -13.34 -5.35 35.61
C SER A 234 -12.85 -5.33 34.16
N PRO A 235 -13.70 -4.95 33.17
CA PRO A 235 -13.31 -4.84 31.77
C PRO A 235 -12.07 -3.96 31.54
N MET A 236 -11.94 -2.89 32.34
CA MET A 236 -10.80 -1.98 32.31
C MET A 236 -9.48 -2.67 32.68
N LEU A 237 -9.41 -3.34 33.84
CA LEU A 237 -8.19 -4.04 34.25
C LEU A 237 -7.93 -5.30 33.42
N MET A 238 -8.97 -5.99 32.96
CA MET A 238 -8.86 -7.08 31.99
C MET A 238 -8.15 -6.60 30.71
N GLY A 239 -8.57 -5.46 30.16
CA GLY A 239 -7.93 -4.81 29.01
C GLY A 239 -6.50 -4.34 29.29
N HIS A 240 -6.26 -3.67 30.42
CA HIS A 240 -4.91 -3.23 30.81
C HIS A 240 -3.94 -4.41 31.00
N ALA A 241 -4.42 -5.54 31.51
CA ALA A 241 -3.63 -6.75 31.63
C ALA A 241 -3.13 -7.26 30.28
N TYR A 242 -4.03 -7.36 29.29
CA TYR A 242 -3.70 -7.78 27.94
C TYR A 242 -2.80 -6.77 27.24
N ARG A 243 -3.14 -5.47 27.29
CA ARG A 243 -2.34 -4.39 26.70
C ARG A 243 -0.90 -4.38 27.23
N LEU A 244 -0.68 -4.65 28.52
CA LEU A 244 0.66 -4.76 29.09
C LEU A 244 1.39 -6.02 28.61
N PHE A 245 0.71 -7.17 28.54
CA PHE A 245 1.29 -8.40 28.00
C PHE A 245 1.73 -8.22 26.53
N LYS A 246 0.84 -7.69 25.69
CA LYS A 246 1.09 -7.34 24.29
C LYS A 246 2.26 -6.36 24.14
N ALA A 247 2.30 -5.28 24.93
CA ALA A 247 3.39 -4.30 24.88
C ALA A 247 4.75 -4.90 25.26
N LEU A 248 4.81 -5.81 26.23
CA LEU A 248 6.05 -6.51 26.61
C LEU A 248 6.49 -7.52 25.53
N MET A 249 5.55 -8.25 24.93
CA MET A 249 5.82 -9.16 23.81
C MET A 249 6.34 -8.41 22.57
N ASN A 250 5.68 -7.32 22.18
CA ASN A 250 6.06 -6.52 21.02
C ASN A 250 7.37 -5.73 21.26
N GLY A 251 7.64 -5.32 22.50
CA GLY A 251 8.90 -4.70 22.91
C GLY A 251 10.07 -5.68 23.08
N GLY A 252 9.84 -6.99 22.94
CA GLY A 252 10.88 -8.02 23.05
C GLY A 252 11.29 -8.40 24.48
N ASP A 253 10.65 -7.86 25.53
CA ASP A 253 10.89 -8.27 26.92
C ASP A 253 10.05 -9.50 27.29
N PHE A 254 10.41 -10.62 26.67
CA PHE A 254 9.75 -11.92 26.89
C PHE A 254 9.88 -12.42 28.34
N ALA A 255 10.89 -11.94 29.09
CA ALA A 255 11.08 -12.29 30.49
C ALA A 255 10.06 -11.59 31.38
N ALA A 256 9.86 -10.28 31.21
CA ALA A 256 8.79 -9.55 31.88
C ALA A 256 7.41 -9.99 31.41
N ALA A 257 7.22 -10.30 30.13
CA ALA A 257 5.96 -10.83 29.60
C ALA A 257 5.55 -12.14 30.29
N ARG A 258 6.49 -13.10 30.48
CA ARG A 258 6.25 -14.32 31.27
C ARG A 258 5.90 -14.00 32.72
N ALA A 259 6.69 -13.16 33.40
CA ALA A 259 6.44 -12.82 34.80
C ALA A 259 5.05 -12.20 34.98
N TRP A 260 4.65 -11.32 34.07
CA TRP A 260 3.32 -10.71 34.07
C TRP A 260 2.19 -11.74 33.90
N LEU A 261 2.33 -12.76 33.04
CA LEU A 261 1.33 -13.84 32.93
C LEU A 261 1.19 -14.67 34.23
N GLU A 262 2.29 -14.84 34.97
CA GLU A 262 2.33 -15.62 36.21
C GLU A 262 1.80 -14.81 37.42
N GLU A 263 2.01 -13.51 37.43
CA GLU A 263 1.63 -12.60 38.52
C GLU A 263 0.26 -11.95 38.34
N CYS A 264 -0.18 -11.70 37.10
CA CYS A 264 -1.39 -10.92 36.82
C CYS A 264 -2.68 -11.67 37.23
N PRO A 265 -3.50 -11.13 38.16
CA PRO A 265 -4.73 -11.78 38.61
C PRO A 265 -5.83 -11.86 37.54
N SER A 266 -5.80 -11.02 36.50
CA SER A 266 -6.78 -11.05 35.40
C SER A 266 -6.47 -12.12 34.36
N LEU A 267 -5.19 -12.30 33.98
CA LEU A 267 -4.81 -13.24 32.92
C LEU A 267 -4.62 -14.67 33.42
N ARG A 268 -4.02 -14.85 34.61
CA ARG A 268 -3.71 -16.17 35.17
C ARG A 268 -4.91 -17.14 35.25
N PRO A 269 -6.15 -16.71 35.57
CA PRO A 269 -7.31 -17.59 35.54
C PRO A 269 -7.65 -18.14 34.15
N LEU A 270 -7.31 -17.42 33.07
CA LEU A 270 -7.59 -17.81 31.68
C LEU A 270 -6.66 -18.93 31.17
N LEU A 271 -5.53 -19.14 31.85
CA LEU A 271 -4.46 -20.04 31.42
C LEU A 271 -4.56 -21.46 32.00
N ASP A 272 -4.11 -22.44 31.24
CA ASP A 272 -3.90 -23.82 31.68
C ASP A 272 -2.47 -24.06 32.25
N GLU A 273 -2.16 -25.30 32.62
CA GLU A 273 -0.84 -25.70 33.13
C GLU A 273 0.30 -25.54 32.10
N ARG A 274 -0.02 -25.43 30.81
CA ARG A 274 0.92 -25.25 29.70
C ARG A 274 1.13 -23.77 29.35
N ARG A 275 0.50 -22.86 30.10
CA ARG A 275 0.44 -21.41 29.85
C ARG A 275 -0.20 -21.08 28.49
N LEU A 276 -1.20 -21.86 28.08
CA LEU A 276 -2.08 -21.60 26.93
C LEU A 276 -3.50 -21.29 27.43
N LEU A 277 -4.39 -20.78 26.57
CA LEU A 277 -5.79 -20.55 26.97
C LEU A 277 -6.52 -21.87 27.23
N ARG A 278 -7.34 -21.92 28.29
CA ARG A 278 -8.09 -23.12 28.67
C ARG A 278 -9.01 -23.61 27.55
N GLN A 279 -8.97 -24.93 27.32
CA GLN A 279 -9.82 -25.61 26.34
C GLN A 279 -11.33 -25.38 26.56
N SER A 280 -11.79 -25.30 27.82
CA SER A 280 -13.19 -24.99 28.15
C SER A 280 -13.61 -23.58 27.70
N THR A 281 -12.69 -22.62 27.74
CA THR A 281 -12.93 -21.24 27.28
C THR A 281 -13.00 -21.20 25.76
N PHE A 282 -12.18 -22.00 25.07
CA PHE A 282 -12.25 -22.18 23.62
C PHE A 282 -13.57 -22.83 23.17
N GLU A 283 -14.01 -23.88 23.86
CA GLU A 283 -15.28 -24.55 23.58
C GLU A 283 -16.48 -23.61 23.78
N LEU A 284 -16.43 -22.75 24.81
CA LEU A 284 -17.41 -21.68 24.99
C LEU A 284 -17.35 -20.68 23.82
N ALA A 285 -16.18 -20.13 23.51
CA ALA A 285 -15.97 -19.16 22.42
C ALA A 285 -16.52 -19.62 21.07
N ILE A 286 -16.31 -20.90 20.71
CA ILE A 286 -16.83 -21.48 19.46
C ILE A 286 -18.36 -21.68 19.49
N SER A 287 -18.97 -21.83 20.67
CA SER A 287 -20.42 -22.07 20.81
C SER A 287 -21.28 -20.80 20.88
N LEU A 288 -20.72 -19.65 21.24
CA LEU A 288 -21.45 -18.38 21.34
C LEU A 288 -21.78 -17.83 19.94
N PRO A 289 -23.06 -17.56 19.60
CA PRO A 289 -23.51 -17.40 18.21
C PRO A 289 -23.12 -16.08 17.53
N ASP A 290 -22.99 -15.00 18.28
CA ASP A 290 -22.89 -13.61 17.78
C ASP A 290 -21.91 -12.76 18.61
N PHE A 291 -21.68 -11.52 18.17
CA PHE A 291 -20.78 -10.58 18.85
C PHE A 291 -21.18 -10.32 20.30
N GLU A 292 -22.42 -9.89 20.54
CA GLU A 292 -22.88 -9.43 21.87
C GLU A 292 -22.83 -10.57 22.90
N SER A 293 -23.28 -11.77 22.53
CA SER A 293 -23.20 -12.94 23.40
C SER A 293 -21.75 -13.35 23.69
N TYR A 294 -20.83 -13.17 22.75
CA TYR A 294 -19.40 -13.40 22.91
C TYR A 294 -18.77 -12.38 23.88
N VAL A 295 -18.82 -11.09 23.55
CA VAL A 295 -18.14 -10.05 24.35
C VAL A 295 -18.79 -9.86 25.72
N THR A 296 -20.05 -10.24 25.92
CA THR A 296 -20.66 -10.27 27.26
C THR A 296 -20.06 -11.34 28.17
N GLN A 297 -19.66 -12.50 27.62
CA GLN A 297 -19.28 -13.68 28.41
C GLN A 297 -17.77 -13.94 28.44
N LEU A 298 -17.01 -13.41 27.48
CA LEU A 298 -15.57 -13.66 27.31
C LEU A 298 -14.81 -12.33 27.18
N PRO A 299 -13.54 -12.27 27.63
CA PRO A 299 -12.65 -11.17 27.28
C PRO A 299 -12.50 -11.01 25.76
N SER A 300 -12.45 -9.75 25.30
CA SER A 300 -12.51 -9.42 23.88
C SER A 300 -11.19 -9.63 23.11
N PHE A 301 -10.11 -10.02 23.78
CA PHE A 301 -8.76 -10.14 23.22
C PHE A 301 -8.24 -11.59 23.13
N LEU A 302 -9.09 -12.60 23.31
CA LEU A 302 -8.64 -13.98 23.49
C LEU A 302 -7.92 -14.55 22.25
N GLY A 303 -8.39 -14.29 21.03
CA GLY A 303 -7.70 -14.73 19.82
C GLY A 303 -6.26 -14.17 19.69
N PRO A 304 -6.07 -12.84 19.71
CA PRO A 304 -4.74 -12.21 19.71
C PRO A 304 -3.86 -12.65 20.90
N MET A 305 -4.43 -12.79 22.10
CA MET A 305 -3.72 -13.33 23.25
C MET A 305 -3.24 -14.78 23.01
N ALA A 306 -4.06 -15.64 22.42
CA ALA A 306 -3.69 -17.01 22.08
C ALA A 306 -2.48 -17.07 21.14
N TYR A 307 -2.41 -16.16 20.16
CA TYR A 307 -1.23 -16.01 19.29
C TYR A 307 0.02 -15.62 20.10
N HIS A 308 -0.05 -14.55 20.91
CA HIS A 308 1.09 -14.11 21.70
C HIS A 308 1.57 -15.16 22.72
N LEU A 309 0.66 -15.93 23.33
CA LEU A 309 1.01 -17.08 24.19
C LEU A 309 1.74 -18.19 23.42
N ALA A 310 1.28 -18.51 22.21
CA ALA A 310 1.91 -19.52 21.36
C ALA A 310 3.31 -19.07 20.87
N MET A 311 3.48 -17.77 20.59
CA MET A 311 4.77 -17.16 20.27
C MET A 311 5.73 -17.17 21.46
N LEU A 312 5.26 -16.85 22.68
CA LEU A 312 6.06 -17.01 23.88
C LEU A 312 6.48 -18.48 24.10
N ALA A 313 5.58 -19.44 23.85
CA ALA A 313 5.91 -20.87 23.90
C ALA A 313 6.99 -21.25 22.87
N ARG A 314 6.92 -20.73 21.63
CA ARG A 314 7.93 -20.95 20.59
C ARG A 314 9.29 -20.39 21.01
N LEU A 315 9.33 -19.15 21.51
CA LEU A 315 10.56 -18.48 21.96
C LEU A 315 11.20 -19.18 23.17
N GLU A 316 10.41 -19.84 24.02
CA GLU A 316 10.88 -20.69 25.12
C GLU A 316 11.28 -22.12 24.69
N GLY A 317 11.25 -22.44 23.40
CA GLY A 317 11.61 -23.77 22.88
C GLY A 317 10.51 -24.83 23.01
N ARG A 318 9.31 -24.47 23.48
CA ARG A 318 8.18 -25.39 23.73
C ARG A 318 7.36 -25.66 22.47
N MET A 319 7.99 -26.24 21.45
CA MET A 319 7.42 -26.42 20.10
C MET A 319 6.03 -27.09 20.08
N VAL A 320 5.83 -28.12 20.92
CA VAL A 320 4.54 -28.85 21.00
C VAL A 320 3.43 -27.96 21.58
N ASP A 321 3.75 -27.09 22.53
CA ASP A 321 2.81 -26.11 23.08
C ASP A 321 2.54 -24.99 22.07
N ALA A 322 3.56 -24.56 21.32
CA ALA A 322 3.43 -23.53 20.28
C ALA A 322 2.49 -23.97 19.14
N ASP A 323 2.66 -25.18 18.58
CA ASP A 323 1.75 -25.71 17.55
C ASP A 323 0.32 -25.94 18.09
N ALA A 324 0.18 -26.38 19.35
CA ALA A 324 -1.14 -26.47 19.99
C ALA A 324 -1.80 -25.08 20.16
N GLY A 325 -1.05 -24.10 20.64
CA GLY A 325 -1.51 -22.71 20.80
C GLY A 325 -1.86 -22.05 19.47
N LEU A 326 -1.04 -22.22 18.42
CA LEU A 326 -1.32 -21.67 17.09
C LEU A 326 -2.56 -22.31 16.45
N ARG A 327 -2.79 -23.62 16.61
CA ARG A 327 -4.05 -24.26 16.21
C ARG A 327 -5.27 -23.65 16.91
N GLN A 328 -5.15 -23.37 18.20
CA GLN A 328 -6.22 -22.79 19.00
C GLN A 328 -6.47 -21.34 18.57
N ALA A 329 -5.42 -20.52 18.50
CA ALA A 329 -5.45 -19.11 18.09
C ALA A 329 -6.09 -18.93 16.72
N LEU A 330 -5.71 -19.76 15.72
CA LEU A 330 -6.27 -19.69 14.37
C LEU A 330 -7.80 -19.80 14.39
N ARG A 331 -8.32 -20.87 15.00
CA ARG A 331 -9.76 -21.12 15.08
C ARG A 331 -10.50 -20.09 15.94
N TRP A 332 -9.80 -19.51 16.93
CA TRP A 332 -10.35 -18.47 17.79
C TRP A 332 -10.55 -17.16 17.03
N MET A 333 -9.52 -16.71 16.32
CA MET A 333 -9.55 -15.50 15.51
C MET A 333 -10.48 -15.64 14.31
N GLU A 334 -10.54 -16.82 13.67
CA GLU A 334 -11.56 -17.14 12.66
C GLU A 334 -12.99 -16.99 13.22
N ARG A 335 -13.21 -17.35 14.50
CA ARG A 335 -14.53 -17.18 15.14
C ARG A 335 -14.83 -15.70 15.43
N GLU A 336 -13.88 -14.99 16.00
CA GLU A 336 -13.97 -13.55 16.32
C GLU A 336 -14.28 -12.73 15.05
N VAL A 337 -13.50 -12.90 13.98
CA VAL A 337 -13.72 -12.22 12.69
C VAL A 337 -15.08 -12.59 12.08
N ALA A 338 -15.56 -13.82 12.25
CA ALA A 338 -16.86 -14.24 11.74
C ALA A 338 -18.07 -13.62 12.48
N ILE A 339 -17.92 -13.20 13.75
CA ILE A 339 -19.01 -12.60 14.54
C ILE A 339 -18.95 -11.07 14.60
N GLY A 340 -17.76 -10.46 14.47
CA GLY A 340 -17.58 -9.01 14.61
C GLY A 340 -16.34 -8.49 13.88
N PRO A 341 -16.28 -8.53 12.54
CA PRO A 341 -15.07 -8.23 11.76
C PRO A 341 -14.54 -6.79 11.95
N PHE A 342 -15.40 -5.85 12.35
CA PHE A 342 -15.02 -4.45 12.63
C PHE A 342 -14.51 -4.24 14.06
N CYS A 343 -14.86 -5.11 15.00
CA CYS A 343 -14.40 -5.04 16.39
C CYS A 343 -13.12 -5.86 16.59
N PHE A 344 -12.98 -6.98 15.88
CA PHE A 344 -11.86 -7.90 15.98
C PHE A 344 -10.79 -7.67 14.90
N ILE A 345 -10.44 -6.41 14.65
CA ILE A 345 -9.43 -6.01 13.65
C ILE A 345 -8.07 -6.67 13.95
N GLU A 346 -7.65 -6.69 15.22
CA GLU A 346 -6.39 -7.32 15.64
C GLU A 346 -6.39 -8.84 15.39
N SER A 347 -7.51 -9.52 15.63
CA SER A 347 -7.68 -10.94 15.27
C SER A 347 -7.58 -11.13 13.76
N SER A 348 -8.15 -10.19 12.99
CA SER A 348 -8.16 -10.21 11.53
C SER A 348 -6.78 -10.01 10.90
N SER A 349 -5.96 -9.10 11.44
CA SER A 349 -4.59 -8.89 10.96
C SER A 349 -3.66 -10.04 11.36
N LEU A 350 -3.88 -10.70 12.50
CA LEU A 350 -3.09 -11.84 12.96
C LEU A 350 -3.43 -13.19 12.28
N LEU A 351 -4.54 -13.28 11.53
CA LEU A 351 -4.93 -14.49 10.79
C LEU A 351 -3.90 -14.96 9.75
N GLY A 352 -3.16 -14.05 9.14
CA GLY A 352 -2.04 -14.35 8.24
C GLY A 352 -0.83 -14.89 9.02
N PRO A 353 -0.24 -14.08 9.92
CA PRO A 353 0.88 -14.48 10.78
C PRO A 353 0.72 -15.83 11.48
N VAL A 354 -0.46 -16.13 12.05
CA VAL A 354 -0.71 -17.44 12.70
C VAL A 354 -0.61 -18.63 11.75
N ARG A 355 -1.15 -18.52 10.53
CA ARG A 355 -1.07 -19.61 9.53
C ARG A 355 0.37 -19.81 9.06
N MET A 356 1.11 -18.73 8.86
CA MET A 356 2.52 -18.71 8.50
C MET A 356 3.42 -19.35 9.57
N GLU A 357 3.31 -18.89 10.82
CA GLU A 357 4.07 -19.44 11.96
C GLU A 357 3.82 -20.94 12.15
N ARG A 358 2.58 -21.39 11.94
CA ARG A 358 2.24 -22.81 12.00
C ARG A 358 2.78 -23.61 10.82
N ALA A 359 2.83 -23.04 9.62
CA ALA A 359 3.48 -23.68 8.47
C ALA A 359 5.00 -23.85 8.68
N LEU A 360 5.67 -22.86 9.28
CA LEU A 360 7.09 -22.97 9.66
C LEU A 360 7.33 -24.09 10.67
N LEU A 361 6.49 -24.22 11.71
CA LEU A 361 6.60 -25.33 12.66
C LEU A 361 6.40 -26.70 12.01
N LEU A 362 5.47 -26.82 11.06
CA LEU A 362 5.23 -28.07 10.32
C LEU A 362 6.47 -28.49 9.50
N VAL A 363 7.19 -27.54 8.88
CA VAL A 363 8.45 -27.85 8.19
C VAL A 363 9.55 -28.26 9.16
N MET A 364 9.68 -27.58 10.31
CA MET A 364 10.65 -27.96 11.34
C MET A 364 10.40 -29.39 11.89
N ASP A 365 9.15 -29.86 11.85
CA ASP A 365 8.73 -31.22 12.22
C ASP A 365 8.73 -32.21 11.02
N GLY A 366 9.31 -31.82 9.88
CA GLY A 366 9.44 -32.66 8.68
C GLY A 366 8.15 -32.87 7.87
N LYS A 367 7.08 -32.13 8.15
CA LYS A 367 5.75 -32.27 7.53
C LYS A 367 5.53 -31.22 6.44
N ALA A 368 6.42 -31.19 5.44
CA ALA A 368 6.40 -30.20 4.36
C ALA A 368 5.07 -30.16 3.59
N GLU A 369 4.46 -31.32 3.31
CA GLU A 369 3.16 -31.43 2.63
C GLU A 369 2.05 -30.70 3.41
N GLN A 370 1.95 -30.93 4.73
CA GLN A 370 0.95 -30.26 5.59
C GLN A 370 1.21 -28.75 5.74
N ALA A 371 2.47 -28.31 5.62
CA ALA A 371 2.82 -26.90 5.60
C ALA A 371 2.33 -26.23 4.30
N ILE A 372 2.46 -26.93 3.16
CA ILE A 372 1.97 -26.48 1.85
C ILE A 372 0.44 -26.44 1.82
N GLU A 373 -0.26 -27.48 2.32
CA GLU A 373 -1.73 -27.48 2.44
C GLU A 373 -2.25 -26.30 3.27
N LEU A 374 -1.62 -26.06 4.43
CA LEU A 374 -2.01 -24.95 5.31
C LEU A 374 -1.74 -23.59 4.64
N TRP A 375 -0.68 -23.49 3.84
CA TRP A 375 -0.36 -22.31 3.06
C TRP A 375 -1.39 -22.07 1.94
N GLN A 376 -1.73 -23.11 1.15
CA GLN A 376 -2.74 -23.05 0.08
C GLN A 376 -4.13 -22.66 0.62
N SER A 377 -4.41 -22.90 1.90
CA SER A 377 -5.67 -22.53 2.57
C SER A 377 -5.80 -21.04 2.95
N MET A 378 -4.76 -20.22 2.76
CA MET A 378 -4.78 -18.79 3.09
C MET A 378 -5.74 -18.01 2.17
N PRO A 379 -6.58 -17.10 2.71
CA PRO A 379 -7.44 -16.23 1.90
C PRO A 379 -6.66 -15.36 0.92
N GLN A 380 -7.12 -15.30 -0.33
CA GLN A 380 -6.52 -14.47 -1.38
C GLN A 380 -6.75 -12.97 -1.10
N GLY A 381 -5.78 -12.13 -1.46
CA GLY A 381 -5.89 -10.66 -1.37
C GLY A 381 -5.43 -10.02 -0.05
N LEU A 382 -4.91 -10.79 0.91
CA LEU A 382 -4.27 -10.23 2.11
C LEU A 382 -2.97 -9.48 1.75
N PRO A 383 -2.62 -8.35 2.40
CA PRO A 383 -1.41 -7.60 2.10
C PRO A 383 -0.13 -8.45 2.30
N ASP A 384 -0.13 -9.32 3.32
CA ASP A 384 0.97 -10.24 3.62
C ASP A 384 1.05 -11.47 2.69
N ILE A 385 0.10 -11.68 1.77
CA ILE A 385 0.07 -12.91 0.96
C ILE A 385 1.32 -13.07 0.10
N ARG A 386 1.99 -11.97 -0.29
CA ARG A 386 3.28 -11.98 -0.98
C ARG A 386 4.39 -12.55 -0.09
N LEU A 387 4.47 -12.10 1.17
CA LEU A 387 5.45 -12.57 2.16
C LEU A 387 5.25 -14.07 2.45
N PHE A 388 3.98 -14.49 2.57
CA PHE A 388 3.65 -15.90 2.76
C PHE A 388 3.93 -16.71 1.50
N ALA A 389 3.57 -16.25 0.29
CA ALA A 389 3.81 -16.97 -0.97
C ALA A 389 5.29 -17.22 -1.23
N CYS A 390 6.14 -16.21 -1.00
CA CYS A 390 7.59 -16.37 -1.06
C CYS A 390 8.10 -17.40 -0.03
N THR A 391 7.48 -17.50 1.14
CA THR A 391 7.84 -18.54 2.11
C THR A 391 7.34 -19.92 1.67
N GLY A 392 6.07 -20.07 1.29
CA GLY A 392 5.49 -21.36 0.86
C GLY A 392 6.23 -21.95 -0.33
N ALA A 393 6.55 -21.13 -1.34
CA ALA A 393 7.39 -21.55 -2.47
C ALA A 393 8.81 -21.91 -2.05
N ARG A 394 9.39 -21.22 -1.05
CA ARG A 394 10.73 -21.54 -0.56
C ARG A 394 10.78 -22.90 0.09
N LEU A 395 9.78 -23.22 0.89
CA LEU A 395 9.62 -24.54 1.52
C LEU A 395 9.42 -25.64 0.47
N ALA A 396 8.61 -25.40 -0.57
CA ALA A 396 8.42 -26.33 -1.68
C ALA A 396 9.70 -26.52 -2.52
N LEU A 397 10.45 -25.46 -2.80
CA LEU A 397 11.67 -25.50 -3.62
C LEU A 397 12.87 -26.05 -2.85
N GLU A 398 13.01 -25.77 -1.55
CA GLU A 398 14.01 -26.40 -0.68
C GLU A 398 13.80 -27.93 -0.58
N PHE A 399 12.55 -28.40 -0.53
CA PHE A 399 12.19 -29.83 -0.54
C PHE A 399 12.41 -30.51 -1.91
N ASN A 400 12.17 -29.79 -3.01
CA ASN A 400 12.24 -30.31 -4.37
C ASN A 400 13.65 -30.29 -4.99
N ALA A 401 14.39 -29.19 -4.80
CA ALA A 401 15.59 -28.90 -5.59
C ALA A 401 16.91 -29.16 -4.84
N SER A 402 16.99 -28.87 -3.54
CA SER A 402 18.24 -28.97 -2.74
C SER A 402 19.47 -28.22 -3.32
N ALA A 403 19.27 -27.39 -4.35
CA ALA A 403 20.30 -26.69 -5.12
C ALA A 403 19.72 -25.38 -5.68
N GLN A 404 20.57 -24.37 -5.83
CA GLN A 404 20.19 -23.06 -6.35
C GLN A 404 20.09 -23.10 -7.88
N TYR A 405 18.86 -23.04 -8.41
CA TYR A 405 18.59 -22.96 -9.85
C TYR A 405 17.97 -21.59 -10.17
N ALA A 406 18.42 -20.91 -11.22
CA ALA A 406 17.92 -19.58 -11.58
C ALA A 406 16.40 -19.49 -11.90
N PHE A 407 15.70 -20.62 -12.08
CA PHE A 407 14.23 -20.60 -12.19
C PHE A 407 13.53 -20.46 -10.82
N VAL A 408 14.20 -20.82 -9.71
CA VAL A 408 13.71 -20.65 -8.33
C VAL A 408 13.48 -19.17 -8.04
N ASP A 409 14.44 -18.33 -8.42
CA ASP A 409 14.34 -16.88 -8.27
C ASP A 409 13.21 -16.31 -9.12
N ARG A 410 13.02 -16.80 -10.35
CA ARG A 410 11.86 -16.44 -11.20
C ARG A 410 10.51 -16.90 -10.61
N VAL A 411 10.46 -18.02 -9.90
CA VAL A 411 9.26 -18.43 -9.14
C VAL A 411 8.99 -17.43 -8.02
N PHE A 412 10.02 -17.03 -7.27
CA PHE A 412 9.86 -15.99 -6.25
C PHE A 412 9.44 -14.63 -6.82
N GLU A 413 10.02 -14.19 -7.94
CA GLU A 413 9.62 -12.95 -8.62
C GLU A 413 8.16 -12.99 -9.10
N CYS A 414 7.70 -14.11 -9.68
CA CYS A 414 6.31 -14.25 -10.10
C CYS A 414 5.34 -14.18 -8.89
N LEU A 415 5.68 -14.86 -7.80
CA LEU A 415 4.86 -14.88 -6.57
C LEU A 415 4.93 -13.56 -5.78
N ALA A 416 6.07 -12.88 -5.77
CA ALA A 416 6.25 -11.58 -5.14
C ALA A 416 5.55 -10.46 -5.91
N SER A 417 5.38 -10.59 -7.23
CA SER A 417 4.80 -9.54 -8.08
C SER A 417 3.28 -9.55 -8.16
N HIS A 418 2.61 -10.72 -8.10
CA HIS A 418 1.16 -10.84 -8.30
C HIS A 418 0.46 -11.82 -7.34
N SER A 419 -0.47 -11.33 -6.52
CA SER A 419 -1.29 -12.16 -5.62
C SER A 419 -2.15 -13.19 -6.36
N MET A 420 -2.89 -12.77 -7.39
CA MET A 420 -3.80 -13.62 -8.18
C MET A 420 -3.11 -14.74 -8.97
N ARG A 421 -1.80 -14.65 -9.24
CA ARG A 421 -1.04 -15.71 -9.95
C ARG A 421 -0.62 -16.86 -9.04
N SER A 422 -0.63 -16.62 -7.72
CA SER A 422 0.00 -17.52 -6.76
C SER A 422 -0.61 -18.93 -6.74
N GLN A 423 -1.94 -19.05 -6.68
CA GLN A 423 -2.60 -20.34 -6.47
C GLN A 423 -2.40 -21.33 -7.63
N GLY A 424 -2.58 -20.89 -8.87
CA GLY A 424 -2.42 -21.76 -10.05
C GLY A 424 -0.97 -22.19 -10.28
N LEU A 425 -0.02 -21.27 -10.12
CA LEU A 425 1.41 -21.58 -10.18
C LEU A 425 1.83 -22.51 -9.04
N LEU A 426 1.33 -22.32 -7.82
CA LEU A 426 1.69 -23.17 -6.68
C LEU A 426 1.06 -24.57 -6.73
N SER A 427 -0.17 -24.73 -7.23
CA SER A 427 -0.71 -26.09 -7.46
C SER A 427 0.03 -26.81 -8.60
N ALA A 428 0.49 -26.09 -9.62
CA ALA A 428 1.38 -26.65 -10.63
C ALA A 428 2.75 -27.04 -10.05
N LEU A 429 3.34 -26.23 -9.16
CA LEU A 429 4.64 -26.50 -8.51
C LEU A 429 4.61 -27.61 -7.45
N CYS A 430 3.51 -27.76 -6.72
CA CYS A 430 3.37 -28.71 -5.62
C CYS A 430 2.74 -30.04 -6.07
N ASP A 431 1.62 -29.95 -6.77
CA ASP A 431 0.72 -31.09 -7.02
C ASP A 431 0.78 -31.59 -8.47
N GLY A 432 1.43 -30.84 -9.36
CA GLY A 432 1.47 -31.13 -10.80
C GLY A 432 0.11 -30.92 -11.49
N VAL A 433 -0.78 -30.13 -10.88
CA VAL A 433 -2.09 -29.76 -11.43
C VAL A 433 -1.94 -28.47 -12.22
N TRP A 434 -2.14 -28.55 -13.54
CA TRP A 434 -1.96 -27.42 -14.46
C TRP A 434 -3.21 -26.56 -14.62
N ASP A 435 -4.37 -27.05 -14.18
CA ASP A 435 -5.64 -26.33 -14.23
C ASP A 435 -5.57 -25.04 -13.41
N GLY A 436 -5.80 -23.89 -14.06
CA GLY A 436 -5.70 -22.57 -13.43
C GLY A 436 -4.29 -21.97 -13.38
N CYS A 437 -3.25 -22.70 -13.80
CA CYS A 437 -1.94 -22.12 -14.04
C CYS A 437 -1.99 -21.28 -15.34
N LEU A 438 -1.52 -20.03 -15.30
CA LEU A 438 -1.55 -19.15 -16.48
C LEU A 438 -0.55 -19.64 -17.53
N ALA A 439 -0.88 -19.49 -18.82
CA ALA A 439 -0.07 -20.03 -19.92
C ALA A 439 1.41 -19.60 -19.90
N GLN A 440 1.70 -18.38 -19.44
CA GLN A 440 3.05 -17.82 -19.27
C GLN A 440 3.84 -18.43 -18.09
N ASP A 441 3.14 -19.02 -17.11
CA ASP A 441 3.69 -19.55 -15.86
C ASP A 441 3.84 -21.09 -15.92
N ILE A 442 3.23 -21.75 -16.92
CA ILE A 442 3.35 -23.20 -17.18
C ILE A 442 4.81 -23.62 -17.39
N ASP A 443 5.57 -22.90 -18.22
CA ASP A 443 6.98 -23.23 -18.50
C ASP A 443 7.85 -23.15 -17.23
N LEU A 444 7.49 -22.28 -16.29
CA LEU A 444 8.21 -22.06 -15.04
C LEU A 444 8.00 -23.23 -14.06
N ALA A 445 6.75 -23.68 -13.90
CA ALA A 445 6.45 -24.89 -13.14
C ALA A 445 6.97 -26.17 -13.84
N PHE A 446 6.97 -26.21 -15.17
CA PHE A 446 7.54 -27.31 -15.95
C PHE A 446 9.06 -27.46 -15.72
N ASP A 447 9.81 -26.35 -15.74
CA ASP A 447 11.24 -26.35 -15.42
C ASP A 447 11.51 -26.77 -13.97
N ALA A 448 10.63 -26.45 -13.02
CA ALA A 448 10.73 -26.92 -11.64
C ALA A 448 10.54 -28.44 -11.50
N TRP A 449 9.61 -29.04 -12.25
CA TRP A 449 9.43 -30.50 -12.28
C TRP A 449 10.59 -31.23 -13.00
N ILE A 450 11.23 -30.60 -13.99
CA ILE A 450 12.50 -31.08 -14.55
C ILE A 450 13.60 -31.07 -13.49
N ALA A 451 13.71 -30.02 -12.68
CA ALA A 451 14.67 -29.98 -11.58
C ALA A 451 14.39 -31.05 -10.53
N ARG A 452 13.12 -31.26 -10.11
CA ARG A 452 12.73 -32.36 -9.21
C ARG A 452 13.13 -33.72 -9.78
N PHE A 453 12.94 -33.94 -11.08
CA PHE A 453 13.40 -35.16 -11.77
C PHE A 453 14.93 -35.34 -11.66
N HIS A 454 15.72 -34.32 -12.00
CA HIS A 454 17.19 -34.42 -11.92
C HIS A 454 17.70 -34.54 -10.49
N CYS A 455 17.04 -33.90 -9.52
CA CYS A 455 17.39 -34.06 -8.11
C CYS A 455 17.06 -35.46 -7.59
N ALA A 456 15.91 -36.03 -7.95
CA ALA A 456 15.60 -37.43 -7.65
C ALA A 456 16.54 -38.43 -8.37
N LEU A 457 17.06 -38.06 -9.54
CA LEU A 457 18.04 -38.83 -10.31
C LEU A 457 19.45 -38.82 -9.70
N HIS A 458 19.87 -37.69 -9.12
CA HIS A 458 21.24 -37.51 -8.60
C HIS A 458 21.36 -37.65 -7.08
N SER A 459 20.25 -37.74 -6.34
CA SER A 459 20.21 -37.98 -4.89
C SER A 459 19.87 -39.43 -4.54
N ALA A 460 19.87 -39.77 -3.25
CA ALA A 460 19.52 -41.10 -2.75
C ALA A 460 17.99 -41.31 -2.58
N LYS A 461 17.16 -40.53 -3.29
CA LYS A 461 15.69 -40.61 -3.20
C LYS A 461 15.13 -41.84 -3.95
N PRO A 462 13.89 -42.30 -3.64
CA PRO A 462 13.31 -43.48 -4.26
C PRO A 462 13.05 -43.31 -5.78
N PRO A 463 13.23 -44.36 -6.61
CA PRO A 463 12.97 -44.28 -8.05
C PRO A 463 11.52 -43.93 -8.46
N SER A 464 10.58 -43.96 -7.52
CA SER A 464 9.19 -43.52 -7.73
C SER A 464 9.08 -42.01 -7.95
N GLU A 465 9.90 -41.17 -7.30
CA GLU A 465 9.86 -39.70 -7.46
C GLU A 465 10.29 -39.26 -8.87
N MET A 466 11.31 -39.93 -9.45
CA MET A 466 11.67 -39.72 -10.87
C MET A 466 10.51 -40.09 -11.80
N HIS A 467 9.75 -41.15 -11.48
CA HIS A 467 8.67 -41.60 -12.34
C HIS A 467 7.43 -40.69 -12.23
N GLU A 468 7.09 -40.26 -11.03
CA GLU A 468 6.09 -39.23 -10.73
C GLU A 468 6.36 -37.96 -11.52
N ALA A 469 7.57 -37.39 -11.41
CA ALA A 469 7.94 -36.18 -12.15
C ALA A 469 7.81 -36.34 -13.67
N TYR A 470 8.22 -37.49 -14.22
CA TYR A 470 8.01 -37.79 -15.64
C TYR A 470 6.53 -37.85 -16.04
N VAL A 471 5.67 -38.41 -15.19
CA VAL A 471 4.21 -38.46 -15.44
C VAL A 471 3.60 -37.06 -15.42
N VAL A 472 3.95 -36.24 -14.42
CA VAL A 472 3.49 -34.85 -14.31
C VAL A 472 3.90 -34.00 -15.53
N LEU A 473 5.16 -34.11 -15.97
CA LEU A 473 5.64 -33.46 -17.19
C LEU A 473 4.92 -33.98 -18.45
N SER A 474 4.63 -35.28 -18.52
CA SER A 474 3.90 -35.88 -19.65
C SER A 474 2.45 -35.38 -19.74
N LEU A 475 1.79 -35.21 -18.59
CA LEU A 475 0.44 -34.63 -18.51
C LEU A 475 0.43 -33.17 -19.00
N CYS A 476 1.41 -32.37 -18.57
CA CYS A 476 1.56 -30.98 -19.02
C CYS A 476 1.66 -30.86 -20.55
N VAL A 477 2.51 -31.67 -21.19
CA VAL A 477 2.67 -31.64 -22.66
C VAL A 477 1.40 -32.13 -23.37
N GLY A 478 0.67 -33.07 -22.78
CA GLY A 478 -0.62 -33.54 -23.31
C GLY A 478 -1.75 -32.49 -23.22
N GLN A 479 -1.80 -31.71 -22.14
CA GLN A 479 -2.79 -30.66 -21.93
C GLN A 479 -2.43 -29.36 -22.66
N HIS A 480 -1.14 -29.04 -22.74
CA HIS A 480 -0.62 -27.78 -23.28
C HIS A 480 0.52 -28.07 -24.28
N PRO A 481 0.23 -28.54 -25.51
CA PRO A 481 1.26 -28.95 -26.46
C PRO A 481 2.13 -27.78 -26.94
N ASP A 482 3.45 -27.93 -26.79
CA ASP A 482 4.47 -26.98 -27.28
C ASP A 482 5.75 -27.73 -27.74
N PRO A 483 6.39 -27.36 -28.87
CA PRO A 483 7.58 -28.04 -29.37
C PRO A 483 8.81 -27.97 -28.45
N SER A 484 8.99 -26.88 -27.70
CA SER A 484 10.10 -26.72 -26.75
C SER A 484 9.90 -27.63 -25.52
N ARG A 485 8.69 -27.67 -24.95
CA ARG A 485 8.36 -28.58 -23.85
C ARG A 485 8.38 -30.05 -24.26
N GLN A 486 7.94 -30.39 -25.47
CA GLN A 486 8.11 -31.73 -26.03
C GLN A 486 9.60 -32.12 -26.12
N ALA A 487 10.45 -31.25 -26.67
CA ALA A 487 11.90 -31.50 -26.76
C ALA A 487 12.60 -31.61 -25.38
N LYS A 488 12.13 -30.87 -24.37
CA LYS A 488 12.58 -31.03 -22.97
C LYS A 488 12.14 -32.39 -22.40
N LEU A 489 10.88 -32.78 -22.57
CA LEU A 489 10.34 -34.07 -22.11
C LEU A 489 11.05 -35.27 -22.77
N ASP A 490 11.39 -35.18 -24.06
CA ASP A 490 12.13 -36.21 -24.77
C ASP A 490 13.53 -36.44 -24.17
N ARG A 491 14.24 -35.37 -23.73
CA ARG A 491 15.52 -35.48 -23.01
C ARG A 491 15.35 -36.14 -21.64
N VAL A 492 14.34 -35.73 -20.87
CA VAL A 492 14.01 -36.35 -19.57
C VAL A 492 13.71 -37.85 -19.75
N ARG A 493 13.05 -38.25 -20.85
CA ARG A 493 12.83 -39.67 -21.19
C ARG A 493 14.15 -40.38 -21.50
N GLU A 494 15.03 -39.77 -22.30
CA GLU A 494 16.34 -40.32 -22.64
C GLU A 494 17.21 -40.55 -21.39
N ASP A 495 17.22 -39.60 -20.45
CA ASP A 495 17.92 -39.71 -19.17
C ASP A 495 17.29 -40.76 -18.25
N LEU A 496 15.97 -40.85 -18.19
CA LEU A 496 15.26 -41.90 -17.43
C LEU A 496 15.60 -43.30 -17.97
N ASP A 497 15.65 -43.46 -19.30
CA ASP A 497 15.99 -44.74 -19.93
C ASP A 497 17.50 -45.02 -19.93
N ALA A 498 18.36 -44.00 -19.95
CA ALA A 498 19.80 -44.14 -19.66
C ALA A 498 20.02 -44.63 -18.23
N THR A 499 19.30 -44.06 -17.26
CA THR A 499 19.36 -44.43 -15.86
C THR A 499 18.82 -45.84 -15.61
N ARG A 500 17.70 -46.22 -16.26
CA ARG A 500 17.20 -47.60 -16.21
C ARG A 500 18.18 -48.60 -16.81
N ARG A 501 18.91 -48.22 -17.88
CA ARG A 501 20.00 -49.02 -18.46
C ARG A 501 21.20 -49.09 -17.51
N ASP A 502 21.56 -48.00 -16.85
CA ASP A 502 22.68 -47.92 -15.91
C ASP A 502 22.39 -48.63 -14.58
N MET A 503 21.16 -48.59 -14.04
CA MET A 503 20.75 -49.43 -12.91
C MET A 503 20.81 -50.92 -13.27
N ARG A 504 20.39 -51.29 -14.49
CA ARG A 504 20.57 -52.66 -15.02
C ARG A 504 22.05 -53.01 -15.21
N ALA A 505 22.89 -52.07 -15.67
CA ALA A 505 24.32 -52.28 -15.87
C ALA A 505 25.10 -52.35 -14.55
N LYS A 506 24.79 -51.52 -13.55
CA LYS A 506 25.37 -51.55 -12.20
C LYS A 506 24.96 -52.79 -11.41
N ALA A 507 23.81 -53.39 -11.72
CA ALA A 507 23.47 -54.73 -11.27
C ALA A 507 24.37 -55.83 -11.91
N LEU A 508 24.99 -55.57 -13.07
CA LEU A 508 26.00 -56.44 -13.71
C LEU A 508 27.46 -56.05 -13.39
N VAL A 509 27.76 -54.80 -13.04
CA VAL A 509 29.12 -54.23 -12.97
C VAL A 509 29.61 -54.01 -11.52
N ARG A 510 28.94 -54.63 -10.53
CA ARG A 510 29.35 -54.62 -9.11
C ARG A 510 30.59 -55.50 -8.83
N ASP A 511 31.52 -55.59 -9.78
CA ASP A 511 32.62 -56.57 -9.85
C ASP A 511 34.00 -55.97 -10.27
N ALA A 512 34.14 -54.65 -10.53
CA ALA A 512 35.43 -54.03 -10.92
C ALA A 512 35.61 -52.53 -10.58
N SER A 513 36.86 -52.03 -10.50
CA SER A 513 37.28 -50.77 -9.82
C SER A 513 38.55 -50.11 -10.47
N THR A 514 39.06 -48.88 -10.20
CA THR A 514 38.67 -47.68 -9.40
C THR A 514 39.52 -46.44 -9.80
N LYS A 515 39.01 -45.19 -9.66
CA LYS A 515 39.77 -43.88 -9.56
C LYS A 515 40.55 -43.46 -10.85
N LEU A 516 41.12 -42.26 -11.11
CA LEU A 516 41.12 -40.81 -10.70
C LEU A 516 41.91 -40.04 -11.84
N PRO A 517 42.15 -38.68 -11.89
CA PRO A 517 41.80 -37.54 -11.02
C PRO A 517 41.05 -36.40 -11.81
N ALA A 518 41.41 -35.10 -11.64
CA ALA A 518 40.75 -33.91 -12.22
C ALA A 518 41.70 -32.69 -12.49
N PRO A 519 41.29 -31.64 -13.25
CA PRO A 519 42.06 -30.41 -13.53
C PRO A 519 41.51 -29.08 -12.91
N MET A 520 42.27 -27.99 -13.05
CA MET A 520 42.05 -26.62 -12.48
C MET A 520 40.90 -25.79 -13.09
N VAL A 521 40.43 -24.79 -12.33
CA VAL A 521 39.35 -23.83 -12.68
C VAL A 521 39.84 -22.37 -12.54
N VAL A 522 39.33 -21.47 -13.39
CA VAL A 522 39.49 -19.99 -13.30
C VAL A 522 38.22 -19.42 -12.65
N PRO A 523 38.28 -18.45 -11.71
CA PRO A 523 37.09 -17.91 -11.05
C PRO A 523 36.18 -17.18 -12.06
N ALA A 524 34.88 -17.46 -11.99
CA ALA A 524 33.87 -16.87 -12.86
C ALA A 524 33.32 -15.57 -12.26
N LEU A 525 33.29 -14.49 -13.04
CA LEU A 525 32.57 -13.26 -12.69
C LEU A 525 31.06 -13.51 -12.76
N VAL A 526 30.37 -13.36 -11.63
CA VAL A 526 28.91 -13.37 -11.53
C VAL A 526 28.43 -11.92 -11.56
N HIS A 527 27.40 -11.64 -12.36
CA HIS A 527 26.80 -10.30 -12.41
C HIS A 527 25.31 -10.40 -12.75
N PHE A 528 24.58 -9.36 -12.40
CA PHE A 528 23.18 -9.17 -12.77
C PHE A 528 22.94 -7.69 -13.08
N VAL A 529 22.01 -7.43 -13.99
CA VAL A 529 21.57 -6.08 -14.37
C VAL A 529 20.11 -5.96 -13.94
N ASP A 530 19.84 -5.13 -12.94
CA ASP A 530 18.48 -4.91 -12.42
C ASP A 530 17.69 -3.97 -13.35
N GLN A 531 18.35 -2.96 -13.94
CA GLN A 531 17.73 -1.96 -14.80
C GLN A 531 18.69 -1.53 -15.90
N LEU A 532 18.16 -1.29 -17.09
CA LEU A 532 18.91 -0.76 -18.23
C LEU A 532 17.98 0.05 -19.13
N TRP A 533 18.52 1.16 -19.64
CA TRP A 533 17.94 1.89 -20.78
C TRP A 533 19.07 2.41 -21.67
N CYS A 534 18.78 2.63 -22.95
CA CYS A 534 19.71 3.25 -23.89
C CYS A 534 19.03 4.36 -24.69
N ASP A 535 19.85 5.28 -25.20
CA ASP A 535 19.43 6.34 -26.11
C ASP A 535 20.46 6.53 -27.23
N ALA A 536 20.33 7.58 -28.05
CA ALA A 536 21.26 7.87 -29.14
C ALA A 536 22.69 8.25 -28.70
N HIS A 537 22.95 8.36 -27.39
CA HIS A 537 24.19 8.90 -26.84
C HIS A 537 24.89 7.96 -25.83
N GLY A 538 24.26 6.84 -25.46
CA GLY A 538 24.85 5.89 -24.51
C GLY A 538 23.86 4.91 -23.87
N VAL A 539 24.34 4.23 -22.83
CA VAL A 539 23.58 3.23 -22.06
C VAL A 539 23.68 3.52 -20.57
N TYR A 540 22.55 3.45 -19.86
CA TYR A 540 22.49 3.36 -18.40
C TYR A 540 22.38 1.90 -17.99
N VAL A 541 23.12 1.52 -16.95
CA VAL A 541 23.03 0.18 -16.34
C VAL A 541 23.08 0.33 -14.82
N SER A 542 22.16 -0.32 -14.12
CA SER A 542 22.28 -0.62 -12.68
C SER A 542 22.20 -2.13 -12.45
N GLY A 543 22.87 -2.59 -11.40
CA GLY A 543 23.12 -4.03 -11.22
C GLY A 543 23.93 -4.35 -9.98
N TRP A 544 24.46 -5.56 -9.95
CA TRP A 544 25.46 -6.00 -8.99
C TRP A 544 26.47 -6.98 -9.60
N VAL A 545 27.65 -7.08 -9.00
CA VAL A 545 28.72 -8.01 -9.35
C VAL A 545 29.22 -8.77 -8.13
N HIS A 546 29.67 -10.00 -8.37
CA HIS A 546 30.41 -10.81 -7.41
C HIS A 546 31.53 -11.57 -8.12
N VAL A 547 32.72 -11.59 -7.52
CA VAL A 547 33.85 -12.40 -7.98
C VAL A 547 34.25 -13.31 -6.81
N PRO A 548 34.15 -14.65 -6.96
CA PRO A 548 34.51 -15.59 -5.91
C PRO A 548 35.93 -15.37 -5.39
N ASP A 549 36.09 -15.46 -4.07
CA ASP A 549 37.35 -15.31 -3.34
C ASP A 549 38.10 -13.97 -3.52
N LYS A 550 37.45 -12.93 -4.07
CA LYS A 550 38.07 -11.61 -4.33
C LYS A 550 37.25 -10.43 -3.82
N ASN A 551 37.91 -9.31 -3.54
CA ASN A 551 37.28 -8.04 -3.21
C ASN A 551 37.20 -7.16 -4.46
N VAL A 552 36.03 -6.59 -4.74
CA VAL A 552 35.84 -5.65 -5.85
C VAL A 552 36.28 -4.25 -5.42
N GLU A 553 37.26 -3.69 -6.12
CA GLU A 553 37.79 -2.34 -5.88
C GLU A 553 37.15 -1.30 -6.80
N CYS A 554 36.98 -1.64 -8.08
CA CYS A 554 36.41 -0.74 -9.08
C CYS A 554 35.56 -1.50 -10.13
N ILE A 555 34.50 -0.85 -10.61
CA ILE A 555 33.60 -1.36 -11.65
C ILE A 555 33.50 -0.31 -12.76
N ARG A 556 33.74 -0.71 -14.01
CA ARG A 556 33.70 0.18 -15.17
C ARG A 556 32.84 -0.42 -16.28
N LEU A 557 32.14 0.42 -17.03
CA LEU A 557 31.59 0.06 -18.34
C LEU A 557 32.57 0.54 -19.41
N ALA A 558 32.87 -0.33 -20.38
CA ALA A 558 33.72 -0.02 -21.52
C ALA A 558 33.00 -0.33 -22.84
N CYS A 559 33.21 0.53 -23.84
CA CYS A 559 32.80 0.29 -25.22
C CYS A 559 33.83 0.93 -26.15
N ARG A 560 34.69 0.09 -26.76
CA ARG A 560 35.86 0.53 -27.54
C ARG A 560 36.78 1.43 -26.71
N GLU A 561 36.95 2.70 -27.09
CA GLU A 561 37.78 3.70 -26.40
C GLU A 561 37.01 4.45 -25.29
N SER A 562 35.67 4.34 -25.26
CA SER A 562 34.84 4.96 -24.23
C SER A 562 34.83 4.09 -22.97
N VAL A 563 35.21 4.67 -21.82
CA VAL A 563 35.17 4.00 -20.51
C VAL A 563 34.51 4.94 -19.49
N ALA A 564 33.62 4.40 -18.67
CA ALA A 564 32.98 5.11 -17.57
C ALA A 564 33.09 4.28 -16.29
N GLU A 565 33.58 4.89 -15.21
CA GLU A 565 33.57 4.30 -13.88
C GLU A 565 32.17 4.40 -13.27
N LEU A 566 31.69 3.32 -12.64
CA LEU A 566 30.33 3.24 -12.11
C LEU A 566 30.32 3.57 -10.63
N VAL A 567 29.24 4.23 -10.19
CA VAL A 567 29.03 4.49 -8.76
C VAL A 567 28.64 3.19 -8.09
N THR A 568 29.44 2.75 -7.14
CA THR A 568 29.14 1.60 -6.30
C THR A 568 27.97 1.90 -5.35
N ARG A 569 27.13 0.90 -5.12
CA ARG A 569 26.01 0.97 -4.17
C ARG A 569 26.05 -0.23 -3.22
N SER A 570 25.60 -0.04 -1.99
CA SER A 570 25.41 -1.15 -1.05
C SER A 570 24.29 -2.06 -1.56
N ARG A 571 24.52 -3.39 -1.51
CA ARG A 571 23.51 -4.42 -1.82
C ARG A 571 23.47 -5.47 -0.72
N PRO A 572 22.86 -5.17 0.44
CA PRO A 572 22.73 -6.12 1.55
C PRO A 572 21.92 -7.37 1.15
N ASP A 573 20.98 -7.19 0.24
CA ASP A 573 20.17 -8.22 -0.42
C ASP A 573 21.01 -9.21 -1.24
N VAL A 574 22.12 -8.77 -1.83
CA VAL A 574 23.07 -9.63 -2.56
C VAL A 574 24.08 -10.24 -1.59
N GLN A 575 24.49 -9.49 -0.57
CA GLN A 575 25.50 -9.95 0.41
C GLN A 575 25.08 -11.21 1.17
N THR A 576 23.79 -11.40 1.45
CA THR A 576 23.25 -12.61 2.08
C THR A 576 23.47 -13.89 1.27
N TYR A 577 23.76 -13.79 -0.03
CA TYR A 577 24.09 -14.93 -0.89
C TYR A 577 25.61 -15.18 -1.01
N PHE A 578 26.45 -14.21 -0.64
CA PHE A 578 27.90 -14.24 -0.81
C PHE A 578 28.66 -13.91 0.50
N GLU A 579 28.30 -14.61 1.58
CA GLU A 579 28.79 -14.39 2.96
C GLU A 579 30.33 -14.36 3.13
N GLN A 580 31.09 -14.87 2.16
CA GLN A 580 32.55 -14.95 2.21
C GLN A 580 33.26 -13.61 1.89
N GLN A 581 32.55 -12.60 1.35
CA GLN A 581 33.14 -11.29 1.06
C GLN A 581 33.18 -10.37 2.29
N ARG A 582 34.31 -9.68 2.49
CA ARG A 582 34.60 -8.90 3.71
C ARG A 582 34.01 -7.48 3.74
N ALA A 583 33.46 -6.98 2.64
CA ALA A 583 32.92 -5.62 2.56
C ALA A 583 31.60 -5.56 1.75
N ALA A 584 30.52 -5.18 2.42
CA ALA A 584 29.18 -5.03 1.82
C ALA A 584 29.07 -3.92 0.75
N SER A 585 30.03 -3.00 0.75
CA SER A 585 29.87 -1.64 0.20
C SER A 585 30.24 -1.47 -1.28
N THR A 586 30.70 -2.52 -1.97
CA THR A 586 31.23 -2.40 -3.35
C THR A 586 30.61 -3.34 -4.39
N MET A 587 29.57 -4.12 -4.06
CA MET A 587 28.96 -5.10 -4.98
C MET A 587 27.92 -4.51 -5.94
N GLY A 588 27.07 -3.58 -5.49
CA GLY A 588 26.11 -2.92 -6.36
C GLY A 588 26.77 -1.88 -7.25
N PHE A 589 26.21 -1.62 -8.43
CA PHE A 589 26.67 -0.56 -9.32
C PHE A 589 25.52 0.18 -9.99
N SER A 590 25.76 1.44 -10.34
CA SER A 590 24.90 2.22 -11.25
C SER A 590 25.74 3.24 -12.02
N GLY A 591 25.53 3.36 -13.32
CA GLY A 591 26.20 4.39 -14.11
C GLY A 591 25.75 4.44 -15.57
N TYR A 592 26.17 5.51 -16.24
CA TYR A 592 25.88 5.75 -17.64
C TYR A 592 27.18 5.84 -18.43
N LEU A 593 27.30 5.02 -19.47
CA LEU A 593 28.40 5.07 -20.42
C LEU A 593 27.97 5.87 -21.65
N SER A 594 28.64 7.00 -21.90
CA SER A 594 28.53 7.73 -23.16
C SER A 594 29.25 6.95 -24.27
N CYS A 595 28.48 6.30 -25.14
CA CYS A 595 28.99 5.53 -26.27
C CYS A 595 28.01 5.57 -27.46
N PRO A 596 28.47 5.30 -28.70
CA PRO A 596 27.58 5.16 -29.84
C PRO A 596 26.61 3.98 -29.65
N PRO A 597 25.34 4.09 -30.09
CA PRO A 597 24.39 2.99 -30.00
C PRO A 597 24.79 1.79 -30.87
N PHE A 598 24.18 0.63 -30.61
CA PHE A 598 24.40 -0.64 -31.32
C PHE A 598 25.83 -1.20 -31.24
N GLN A 599 26.52 -0.98 -30.12
CA GLN A 599 27.80 -1.64 -29.81
C GLN A 599 27.68 -2.48 -28.53
N PRO A 600 28.35 -3.65 -28.45
CA PRO A 600 28.46 -4.38 -27.19
C PRO A 600 29.16 -3.51 -26.13
N VAL A 601 28.67 -3.61 -24.89
CA VAL A 601 29.25 -2.93 -23.73
C VAL A 601 29.82 -4.00 -22.80
N GLU A 602 31.05 -3.79 -22.35
CA GLU A 602 31.75 -4.67 -21.42
C GLU A 602 31.67 -4.13 -20.01
N LEU A 603 31.25 -4.97 -19.07
CA LEU A 603 31.41 -4.75 -17.65
C LEU A 603 32.81 -5.24 -17.25
N GLN A 604 33.65 -4.33 -16.78
CA GLN A 604 35.02 -4.60 -16.37
C GLN A 604 35.14 -4.40 -14.86
N VAL A 605 35.57 -5.45 -14.15
CA VAL A 605 35.68 -5.47 -12.69
C VAL A 605 37.15 -5.62 -12.32
N GLU A 606 37.66 -4.67 -11.54
CA GLU A 606 39.01 -4.67 -10.99
C GLU A 606 38.95 -5.16 -9.54
N CYS A 607 39.69 -6.23 -9.26
CA CYS A 607 39.76 -6.85 -7.94
C CYS A 607 41.10 -6.61 -7.25
N ASP A 608 41.13 -6.92 -5.96
CA ASP A 608 42.38 -7.07 -5.22
C ASP A 608 43.39 -7.98 -5.95
N GLU A 609 44.67 -7.63 -5.81
CA GLU A 609 45.81 -8.11 -6.60
C GLU A 609 45.85 -7.65 -8.08
N GLY A 610 44.98 -6.72 -8.50
CA GLY A 610 45.01 -6.09 -9.83
C GLY A 610 44.53 -7.01 -10.96
N VAL A 611 43.71 -8.01 -10.63
CA VAL A 611 43.13 -8.93 -11.62
C VAL A 611 41.85 -8.32 -12.18
N ALA A 612 41.90 -7.95 -13.46
CA ALA A 612 40.71 -7.53 -14.20
C ALA A 612 39.92 -8.74 -14.74
N VAL A 613 38.62 -8.78 -14.47
CA VAL A 613 37.69 -9.76 -15.04
C VAL A 613 36.60 -9.01 -15.81
N GLY A 614 36.29 -9.48 -17.02
CA GLY A 614 35.33 -8.82 -17.92
C GLY A 614 34.18 -9.72 -18.35
N ALA A 615 33.00 -9.13 -18.51
CA ALA A 615 31.84 -9.77 -19.13
C ALA A 615 31.16 -8.83 -20.12
N THR A 616 30.81 -9.31 -21.32
CA THR A 616 29.95 -8.56 -22.24
C THR A 616 28.53 -8.55 -21.69
N LEU A 617 27.95 -7.36 -21.50
CA LEU A 617 26.57 -7.22 -21.08
C LEU A 617 25.63 -7.61 -22.22
N ALA A 618 24.97 -8.76 -22.06
CA ALA A 618 23.82 -9.13 -22.89
C ALA A 618 22.56 -8.44 -22.35
N LEU A 619 21.68 -7.99 -23.24
CA LEU A 619 20.40 -7.38 -22.87
C LEU A 619 19.52 -8.45 -22.18
N PRO A 620 19.14 -8.28 -20.90
CA PRO A 620 18.29 -9.26 -20.22
C PRO A 620 16.91 -9.34 -20.89
N GLN A 621 16.40 -10.54 -21.11
CA GLN A 621 15.13 -10.74 -21.82
C GLN A 621 13.94 -10.10 -21.08
N HIS A 622 14.03 -9.92 -19.76
CA HIS A 622 13.03 -9.20 -18.95
C HIS A 622 13.01 -7.68 -19.16
N LEU A 623 14.03 -7.11 -19.84
CA LEU A 623 14.11 -5.70 -20.22
C LEU A 623 13.82 -5.48 -21.73
N MET A 624 13.48 -6.53 -22.47
CA MET A 624 13.00 -6.42 -23.85
C MET A 624 11.48 -6.17 -23.86
N GLN A 625 11.04 -5.26 -24.72
CA GLN A 625 9.75 -4.54 -24.69
C GLN A 625 8.49 -5.35 -24.29
N ARG A 626 7.58 -4.65 -23.59
CA ARG A 626 6.18 -5.04 -23.38
C ARG A 626 5.37 -4.71 -24.65
N ASP A 627 4.55 -5.64 -25.13
CA ASP A 627 3.49 -5.30 -26.08
C ASP A 627 2.43 -4.44 -25.38
N GLN A 628 2.15 -3.26 -25.94
CA GLN A 628 1.05 -2.37 -25.53
C GLN A 628 0.16 -2.18 -26.75
N THR A 629 -1.04 -2.76 -26.73
CA THR A 629 -1.91 -2.87 -27.93
C THR A 629 -3.36 -2.44 -27.71
N GLU A 630 -3.72 -1.94 -26.52
CA GLU A 630 -5.06 -1.36 -26.26
C GLU A 630 -4.91 0.01 -25.58
N PHE A 631 -5.35 1.06 -26.28
CA PHE A 631 -5.45 2.44 -25.78
C PHE A 631 -6.86 2.66 -25.20
N SER A 632 -6.94 3.07 -23.94
CA SER A 632 -8.20 3.13 -23.20
C SER A 632 -9.08 4.34 -23.57
N SER A 633 -8.49 5.41 -24.11
CA SER A 633 -9.18 6.63 -24.51
C SER A 633 -10.13 6.39 -25.70
N ILE A 634 -9.81 5.45 -26.60
CA ILE A 634 -10.64 5.06 -27.75
C ILE A 634 -11.97 4.48 -27.27
N ALA A 635 -11.95 3.53 -26.33
CA ALA A 635 -13.16 2.92 -25.77
C ALA A 635 -14.04 3.95 -25.02
N CYS A 636 -13.41 4.96 -24.41
CA CYS A 636 -14.10 6.09 -23.79
C CYS A 636 -14.82 6.95 -24.85
N LEU A 637 -14.17 7.26 -25.98
CA LEU A 637 -14.75 8.01 -27.09
C LEU A 637 -15.92 7.28 -27.75
N GLU A 638 -15.79 5.97 -27.97
CA GLU A 638 -16.87 5.12 -28.47
C GLU A 638 -18.07 5.11 -27.52
N THR A 639 -17.81 5.08 -26.20
CA THR A 639 -18.86 5.14 -25.17
C THR A 639 -19.61 6.48 -25.23
N PHE A 640 -18.90 7.61 -25.29
CA PHE A 640 -19.52 8.93 -25.45
C PHE A 640 -20.35 9.03 -26.74
N ARG A 641 -19.77 8.63 -27.88
CA ARG A 641 -20.44 8.65 -29.19
C ARG A 641 -21.73 7.82 -29.19
N ARG A 642 -21.69 6.62 -28.60
CA ARG A 642 -22.87 5.75 -28.45
C ARG A 642 -23.95 6.42 -27.61
N LEU A 643 -23.62 6.91 -26.41
CA LEU A 643 -24.57 7.58 -25.51
C LEU A 643 -25.22 8.80 -26.15
N MET A 644 -24.45 9.61 -26.90
CA MET A 644 -24.98 10.78 -27.58
C MET A 644 -25.90 10.44 -28.76
N LYS A 645 -25.57 9.44 -29.58
CA LYS A 645 -26.45 8.95 -30.66
C LYS A 645 -27.74 8.32 -30.13
N GLU A 646 -27.67 7.59 -29.01
CA GLU A 646 -28.86 7.03 -28.35
C GLU A 646 -29.79 8.12 -27.79
N ARG A 647 -29.22 9.21 -27.27
CA ARG A 647 -29.95 10.33 -26.65
C ARG A 647 -30.56 11.28 -27.68
N GLY A 648 -29.78 11.66 -28.69
CA GLY A 648 -30.01 12.85 -29.52
C GLY A 648 -29.88 14.14 -28.69
N GLY A 649 -29.46 15.25 -29.31
CA GLY A 649 -29.31 16.51 -28.58
C GLY A 649 -28.32 17.50 -29.17
N THR A 650 -28.03 18.56 -28.42
CA THR A 650 -27.05 19.60 -28.76
C THR A 650 -25.70 19.31 -28.12
N VAL A 651 -24.68 19.09 -28.95
CA VAL A 651 -23.29 18.86 -28.52
C VAL A 651 -22.46 20.09 -28.85
N ILE A 652 -21.83 20.68 -27.85
CA ILE A 652 -20.83 21.73 -28.03
C ILE A 652 -19.45 21.09 -28.19
N VAL A 653 -18.70 21.48 -29.23
CA VAL A 653 -17.28 21.16 -29.39
C VAL A 653 -16.50 22.44 -29.12
N LEU A 654 -15.78 22.50 -28.00
CA LEU A 654 -14.85 23.60 -27.72
C LEU A 654 -13.56 23.37 -28.51
N GLY A 655 -13.00 24.43 -29.09
CA GLY A 655 -11.87 24.35 -30.02
C GLY A 655 -12.23 23.75 -31.38
N GLY A 656 -13.51 23.81 -31.78
CA GLY A 656 -14.03 23.14 -32.99
C GLY A 656 -13.65 23.82 -34.33
N ARG A 657 -12.47 24.42 -34.41
CA ARG A 657 -11.92 25.05 -35.62
C ARG A 657 -11.10 24.03 -36.40
N LYS A 658 -11.44 23.80 -37.67
CA LYS A 658 -10.74 22.81 -38.51
C LYS A 658 -9.35 23.30 -38.88
N GLY A 659 -8.33 22.48 -38.63
CA GLY A 659 -6.94 22.67 -39.07
C GLY A 659 -6.60 21.83 -40.30
N ASP A 660 -5.46 22.12 -40.94
CA ASP A 660 -5.08 21.51 -42.23
C ASP A 660 -4.72 20.00 -42.15
N ASP A 661 -4.21 19.52 -41.00
CA ASP A 661 -3.67 18.16 -40.85
C ASP A 661 -4.57 17.17 -40.07
N HIS A 662 -5.69 17.60 -39.48
CA HIS A 662 -6.61 16.73 -38.74
C HIS A 662 -8.08 16.95 -39.15
N PRO A 663 -8.70 16.01 -39.89
CA PRO A 663 -10.15 16.03 -40.09
C PRO A 663 -10.87 15.78 -38.77
N ASP A 664 -11.99 16.49 -38.60
CA ASP A 664 -12.79 16.62 -37.37
C ASP A 664 -13.64 15.36 -37.04
N GLU A 665 -13.06 14.16 -37.21
CA GLU A 665 -13.73 12.86 -37.12
C GLU A 665 -14.31 12.56 -35.71
N TRP A 666 -13.89 13.32 -34.71
CA TRP A 666 -14.28 13.17 -33.31
C TRP A 666 -15.79 13.39 -33.13
N ALA A 667 -16.31 14.52 -33.61
CA ALA A 667 -17.71 14.93 -33.48
C ALA A 667 -18.53 14.83 -34.77
N ASP A 668 -17.91 14.90 -35.97
CA ASP A 668 -18.63 14.81 -37.25
C ASP A 668 -19.45 13.51 -37.36
N CYS A 669 -18.99 12.43 -36.73
CA CYS A 669 -19.71 11.16 -36.70
C CYS A 669 -21.04 11.18 -35.93
N LEU A 670 -21.34 12.23 -35.14
CA LEU A 670 -22.58 12.38 -34.35
C LEU A 670 -23.74 12.95 -35.17
N GLU A 671 -23.47 13.50 -36.36
CA GLU A 671 -24.51 14.03 -37.26
C GLU A 671 -25.07 12.90 -38.14
N PRO A 672 -26.39 12.85 -38.40
CA PRO A 672 -27.42 13.84 -38.06
C PRO A 672 -28.15 13.57 -36.73
N GLU A 673 -27.77 12.55 -35.93
CA GLU A 673 -28.49 12.21 -34.68
C GLU A 673 -28.38 13.30 -33.60
N CYS A 674 -27.26 14.02 -33.58
CA CYS A 674 -27.04 15.20 -32.76
C CYS A 674 -26.94 16.46 -33.62
N ARG A 675 -27.30 17.61 -33.03
CA ARG A 675 -26.91 18.95 -33.49
C ARG A 675 -25.55 19.26 -32.89
N VAL A 676 -24.50 19.29 -33.71
CA VAL A 676 -23.18 19.74 -33.27
C VAL A 676 -23.12 21.28 -33.37
N VAL A 677 -22.45 21.93 -32.42
CA VAL A 677 -22.16 23.36 -32.42
C VAL A 677 -20.68 23.53 -32.08
N ARG A 678 -19.88 23.89 -33.07
CA ARG A 678 -18.43 24.12 -32.92
C ARG A 678 -18.19 25.54 -32.42
N VAL A 679 -17.55 25.64 -31.26
CA VAL A 679 -17.27 26.89 -30.55
C VAL A 679 -15.76 27.07 -30.47
N ASP A 680 -15.29 28.24 -30.90
CA ASP A 680 -13.88 28.62 -30.83
C ASP A 680 -13.76 30.09 -30.40
N ILE A 681 -12.61 30.49 -29.86
CA ILE A 681 -12.34 31.87 -29.45
C ILE A 681 -12.05 32.77 -30.67
N HIS A 682 -11.69 32.16 -31.81
CA HIS A 682 -11.42 32.80 -33.10
C HIS A 682 -12.42 32.36 -34.17
N ALA A 683 -12.59 33.19 -35.20
CA ALA A 683 -13.30 32.78 -36.41
C ALA A 683 -12.41 31.88 -37.27
N GLY A 684 -12.96 30.81 -37.85
CA GLY A 684 -12.23 29.90 -38.73
C GLY A 684 -13.15 28.95 -39.49
N GLU A 685 -12.58 28.05 -40.28
CA GLU A 685 -13.36 27.01 -40.96
C GLU A 685 -13.96 26.03 -39.94
N GLY A 686 -15.22 25.65 -40.14
CA GLY A 686 -15.99 24.78 -39.24
C GLY A 686 -16.61 25.47 -38.02
N VAL A 687 -16.17 26.67 -37.63
CA VAL A 687 -16.66 27.34 -36.40
C VAL A 687 -18.09 27.88 -36.58
N ASP A 688 -19.03 27.39 -35.76
CA ASP A 688 -20.44 27.80 -35.75
C ASP A 688 -20.67 29.04 -34.86
N LEU A 689 -19.88 29.20 -33.79
CA LEU A 689 -19.97 30.30 -32.82
C LEU A 689 -18.58 30.74 -32.36
N VAL A 690 -18.29 32.03 -32.48
CA VAL A 690 -17.09 32.65 -31.88
C VAL A 690 -17.41 33.10 -30.45
N ALA A 691 -16.82 32.47 -29.45
CA ALA A 691 -17.06 32.74 -28.02
C ALA A 691 -15.90 32.30 -27.13
N ASP A 692 -15.73 32.98 -25.98
CA ASP A 692 -14.81 32.58 -24.92
C ASP A 692 -15.43 31.47 -24.05
N ALA A 693 -14.72 30.34 -23.89
CA ALA A 693 -15.17 29.22 -23.07
C ALA A 693 -15.32 29.58 -21.57
N HIS A 694 -14.66 30.63 -21.09
CA HIS A 694 -14.84 31.18 -19.73
C HIS A 694 -16.15 31.99 -19.58
N ALA A 695 -16.97 32.06 -20.63
CA ALA A 695 -18.19 32.87 -20.74
C ALA A 695 -19.35 32.13 -21.45
N LEU A 696 -19.36 30.80 -21.52
CA LEU A 696 -20.39 30.04 -22.26
C LEU A 696 -21.83 30.38 -21.84
N SER A 697 -22.08 30.74 -20.57
CA SER A 697 -23.40 31.15 -20.09
C SER A 697 -23.91 32.47 -20.68
N GLU A 698 -23.04 33.29 -21.29
CA GLU A 698 -23.43 34.49 -22.06
C GLU A 698 -24.05 34.11 -23.42
N HIS A 699 -23.81 32.89 -23.91
CA HIS A 699 -24.24 32.40 -25.23
C HIS A 699 -25.27 31.25 -25.17
N PHE A 700 -25.23 30.42 -24.11
CA PHE A 700 -26.11 29.27 -23.93
C PHE A 700 -26.87 29.39 -22.61
N ALA A 701 -28.18 29.11 -22.64
CA ALA A 701 -29.01 29.17 -21.44
C ALA A 701 -28.65 28.04 -20.45
N PRO A 702 -28.83 28.23 -19.13
CA PRO A 702 -28.62 27.18 -18.15
C PRO A 702 -29.45 25.93 -18.50
N GLY A 703 -28.81 24.77 -18.41
CA GLY A 703 -29.45 23.48 -18.70
C GLY A 703 -29.95 23.28 -20.13
N SER A 704 -29.38 23.97 -21.13
CA SER A 704 -29.81 23.90 -22.53
C SER A 704 -28.96 22.97 -23.43
N VAL A 705 -27.84 22.45 -22.93
CA VAL A 705 -26.86 21.66 -23.68
C VAL A 705 -26.87 20.20 -23.22
N ASP A 706 -26.73 19.26 -24.16
CA ASP A 706 -26.74 17.81 -23.89
C ASP A 706 -25.34 17.25 -23.61
N ALA A 707 -24.35 17.74 -24.33
CA ALA A 707 -22.95 17.48 -24.04
C ALA A 707 -22.01 18.62 -24.42
N VAL A 708 -20.87 18.70 -23.73
CA VAL A 708 -19.71 19.49 -24.15
C VAL A 708 -18.53 18.55 -24.36
N MET A 709 -17.72 18.78 -25.39
CA MET A 709 -16.47 18.06 -25.56
C MET A 709 -15.33 18.97 -26.02
N SER A 710 -14.09 18.54 -25.76
CA SER A 710 -12.88 19.19 -26.30
C SER A 710 -11.73 18.18 -26.45
N SER A 711 -10.86 18.43 -27.43
CA SER A 711 -9.56 17.75 -27.55
C SER A 711 -8.49 18.82 -27.71
N SER A 712 -7.43 18.78 -26.89
CA SER A 712 -6.36 19.79 -26.86
C SER A 712 -6.86 21.25 -26.75
N VAL A 713 -7.58 21.53 -25.66
CA VAL A 713 -8.12 22.87 -25.35
C VAL A 713 -7.91 23.24 -23.89
N MET A 714 -8.05 22.30 -22.94
CA MET A 714 -8.04 22.59 -21.51
C MET A 714 -6.70 23.13 -21.01
N GLU A 715 -5.60 22.71 -21.63
CA GLU A 715 -4.25 23.24 -21.45
C GLU A 715 -4.12 24.71 -21.86
N HIS A 716 -4.91 25.15 -22.84
CA HIS A 716 -4.90 26.51 -23.37
C HIS A 716 -5.82 27.47 -22.59
N LEU A 717 -6.57 26.98 -21.59
CA LEU A 717 -7.43 27.80 -20.75
C LEU A 717 -6.64 28.33 -19.55
N GLU A 718 -6.60 29.65 -19.32
CA GLU A 718 -5.89 30.23 -18.15
C GLU A 718 -6.57 29.85 -16.81
N ALA A 719 -7.89 29.63 -16.80
CA ALA A 719 -8.63 29.15 -15.62
C ALA A 719 -9.61 28.02 -15.99
N PRO A 720 -9.15 26.78 -16.20
CA PRO A 720 -9.97 25.67 -16.66
C PRO A 720 -11.09 25.31 -15.67
N TRP A 721 -10.92 25.62 -14.38
CA TRP A 721 -11.98 25.47 -13.36
C TRP A 721 -13.19 26.38 -13.62
N VAL A 722 -12.98 27.59 -14.16
CA VAL A 722 -14.09 28.48 -14.57
C VAL A 722 -14.81 27.88 -15.77
N VAL A 723 -14.10 27.33 -16.75
CA VAL A 723 -14.72 26.67 -17.91
C VAL A 723 -15.49 25.42 -17.47
N ALA A 724 -14.96 24.60 -16.56
CA ALA A 724 -15.69 23.48 -16.00
C ALA A 724 -17.00 23.90 -15.28
N ALA A 725 -17.00 25.05 -14.58
CA ALA A 725 -18.21 25.62 -13.98
C ALA A 725 -19.19 26.19 -15.03
N GLN A 726 -18.69 26.80 -16.10
CA GLN A 726 -19.50 27.25 -17.24
C GLN A 726 -20.13 26.07 -18.00
N ILE A 727 -19.38 24.99 -18.21
CA ILE A 727 -19.85 23.72 -18.75
C ILE A 727 -20.94 23.13 -17.84
N ASN A 728 -20.72 23.08 -16.52
CA ASN A 728 -21.76 22.66 -15.58
C ASN A 728 -23.02 23.51 -15.78
N HIS A 729 -22.91 24.84 -15.79
CA HIS A 729 -24.06 25.74 -15.92
C HIS A 729 -24.90 25.48 -17.19
N VAL A 730 -24.25 25.36 -18.36
CA VAL A 730 -24.97 25.20 -19.64
C VAL A 730 -25.49 23.77 -19.87
N LEU A 731 -24.86 22.75 -19.27
CA LEU A 731 -25.32 21.36 -19.34
C LEU A 731 -26.62 21.14 -18.58
N ARG A 732 -27.54 20.38 -19.18
CA ARG A 732 -28.71 19.85 -18.46
C ARG A 732 -28.30 18.80 -17.41
N PRO A 733 -29.12 18.52 -16.39
CA PRO A 733 -28.97 17.32 -15.59
C PRO A 733 -28.87 16.06 -16.48
N ASP A 734 -28.01 15.12 -16.07
CA ASP A 734 -27.54 14.00 -16.89
C ASP A 734 -26.79 14.39 -18.18
N GLY A 735 -26.43 15.66 -18.38
CA GLY A 735 -25.58 16.13 -19.48
C GLY A 735 -24.18 15.53 -19.42
N LEU A 736 -23.54 15.27 -20.55
CA LEU A 736 -22.20 14.65 -20.58
C LEU A 736 -21.11 15.69 -20.83
N THR A 737 -19.91 15.46 -20.31
CA THR A 737 -18.73 16.25 -20.67
C THR A 737 -17.54 15.34 -20.95
N MET A 738 -16.80 15.60 -22.03
CA MET A 738 -15.69 14.75 -22.46
C MET A 738 -14.45 15.55 -22.89
N HIS A 739 -13.30 15.25 -22.31
CA HIS A 739 -12.07 16.02 -22.53
C HIS A 739 -10.87 15.11 -22.76
N PHE A 740 -10.02 15.51 -23.71
CA PHE A 740 -8.69 14.97 -23.97
C PHE A 740 -7.68 16.11 -23.84
N VAL A 741 -6.60 15.89 -23.09
CA VAL A 741 -5.67 16.96 -22.69
C VAL A 741 -4.23 16.43 -22.68
N PRO A 742 -3.24 17.15 -23.23
CA PRO A 742 -1.85 16.76 -23.16
C PRO A 742 -1.30 16.79 -21.73
N HIS A 743 -0.43 15.83 -21.44
CA HIS A 743 0.28 15.71 -20.16
C HIS A 743 1.82 15.70 -20.32
N THR A 744 2.36 15.06 -21.37
CA THR A 744 3.81 15.14 -21.67
C THR A 744 4.12 15.56 -23.10
N TRP A 745 3.09 15.86 -23.89
CA TRP A 745 3.25 16.49 -25.20
C TRP A 745 4.00 17.83 -25.09
N PRO A 746 4.87 18.18 -26.06
CA PRO A 746 5.54 19.48 -26.11
C PRO A 746 4.62 20.68 -25.93
N LEU A 747 5.17 21.82 -25.50
CA LEU A 747 4.43 23.08 -25.50
C LEU A 747 4.13 23.50 -26.94
N HIS A 748 2.87 23.85 -27.22
CA HIS A 748 2.35 24.27 -28.52
C HIS A 748 1.37 25.44 -28.32
N ALA A 749 0.93 26.12 -29.38
CA ALA A 749 0.14 27.36 -29.32
C ALA A 749 0.67 28.43 -28.31
N ALA A 750 1.99 28.44 -28.08
CA ALA A 750 2.63 29.30 -27.09
C ALA A 750 2.45 30.79 -27.46
N PRO A 751 2.20 31.69 -26.47
CA PRO A 751 2.41 31.51 -25.03
C PRO A 751 1.21 30.97 -24.24
N ASN A 752 0.08 30.67 -24.89
CA ASN A 752 -1.17 30.33 -24.19
C ASN A 752 -1.30 28.83 -23.98
N ASP A 753 -0.28 28.22 -23.39
CA ASP A 753 -0.23 26.80 -23.04
C ASP A 753 0.21 26.69 -21.58
N PHE A 754 -0.78 26.48 -20.71
CA PHE A 754 -0.70 26.77 -19.28
C PHE A 754 -0.60 25.50 -18.42
N TRP A 755 -1.23 24.40 -18.84
CA TRP A 755 -1.42 23.22 -18.00
C TRP A 755 -0.97 21.92 -18.68
N ARG A 756 -0.43 21.01 -17.88
CA ARG A 756 -0.29 19.60 -18.24
C ARG A 756 -1.12 18.81 -17.23
N VAL A 757 -2.29 18.37 -17.66
CA VAL A 757 -3.35 17.88 -16.77
C VAL A 757 -3.28 16.35 -16.72
N SER A 758 -3.13 15.80 -15.52
CA SER A 758 -3.22 14.35 -15.29
C SER A 758 -4.69 13.92 -15.15
N GLU A 759 -4.93 12.61 -15.17
CA GLU A 759 -6.25 12.03 -14.86
C GLU A 759 -6.86 12.63 -13.58
N SER A 760 -6.12 12.65 -12.47
CA SER A 760 -6.59 13.23 -11.20
C SER A 760 -6.86 14.74 -11.31
N GLY A 761 -6.15 15.45 -12.18
CA GLY A 761 -6.42 16.85 -12.49
C GLY A 761 -7.74 17.04 -13.25
N LEU A 762 -8.03 16.18 -14.23
CA LEU A 762 -9.32 16.15 -14.92
C LEU A 762 -10.46 15.78 -13.96
N GLN A 763 -10.26 14.78 -13.10
CA GLN A 763 -11.22 14.40 -12.05
C GLN A 763 -11.49 15.53 -11.04
N ALA A 764 -10.49 16.38 -10.75
CA ALA A 764 -10.70 17.56 -9.90
C ALA A 764 -11.53 18.66 -10.59
N LEU A 765 -11.41 18.80 -11.92
CA LEU A 765 -12.20 19.75 -12.72
C LEU A 765 -13.64 19.26 -12.98
N TYR A 766 -13.83 17.96 -13.15
CA TYR A 766 -15.09 17.32 -13.58
C TYR A 766 -15.53 16.19 -12.64
N GLY A 767 -15.34 16.38 -11.33
CA GLY A 767 -15.73 15.44 -10.28
C GLY A 767 -16.89 15.93 -9.40
N PRO A 768 -17.19 15.21 -8.29
CA PRO A 768 -18.38 15.48 -7.46
C PRO A 768 -18.44 16.89 -6.88
N SER A 769 -17.30 17.47 -6.50
CA SER A 769 -17.19 18.86 -6.03
C SER A 769 -17.58 19.91 -7.08
N MET A 770 -17.51 19.55 -8.37
CA MET A 770 -17.86 20.39 -9.51
C MET A 770 -19.25 20.02 -10.09
N GLY A 771 -20.02 19.18 -9.37
CA GLY A 771 -21.36 18.76 -9.76
C GLY A 771 -21.41 17.61 -10.78
N PHE A 772 -20.32 16.86 -10.93
CA PHE A 772 -20.17 15.78 -11.92
C PHE A 772 -19.88 14.41 -11.30
N GLU A 773 -20.30 13.36 -12.00
CA GLU A 773 -19.97 11.95 -11.75
C GLU A 773 -19.04 11.48 -12.88
N VAL A 774 -17.82 11.03 -12.54
CA VAL A 774 -16.86 10.53 -13.52
C VAL A 774 -17.29 9.12 -13.97
N LEU A 775 -17.52 8.94 -15.27
CA LEU A 775 -17.91 7.66 -15.86
C LEU A 775 -16.70 6.86 -16.33
N SER A 776 -15.66 7.55 -16.81
CA SER A 776 -14.38 6.97 -17.22
C SER A 776 -13.30 8.06 -17.28
N SER A 777 -12.07 7.71 -16.96
CA SER A 777 -10.89 8.57 -17.11
C SER A 777 -9.63 7.72 -17.23
N GLY A 778 -8.51 8.35 -17.58
CA GLY A 778 -7.22 7.66 -17.64
C GLY A 778 -6.07 8.53 -18.14
N MET A 779 -4.87 8.00 -18.03
CA MET A 779 -3.68 8.42 -18.78
C MET A 779 -3.52 7.51 -20.00
N ASP A 780 -3.14 8.05 -21.16
CA ASP A 780 -2.98 7.25 -22.38
C ASP A 780 -1.71 7.62 -23.17
N GLN A 781 -1.38 6.80 -24.17
CA GLN A 781 -0.20 6.91 -25.04
C GLN A 781 1.13 6.97 -24.25
N PRO A 782 1.57 5.83 -23.67
CA PRO A 782 2.75 5.78 -22.80
C PRO A 782 4.07 6.08 -23.53
N VAL A 783 4.96 6.83 -22.86
CA VAL A 783 6.26 7.30 -23.37
C VAL A 783 7.37 7.24 -22.32
N ARG A 784 8.63 7.40 -22.76
CA ARG A 784 9.82 7.47 -21.90
C ARG A 784 10.45 8.85 -21.94
N MET A 785 10.73 9.43 -20.77
CA MET A 785 11.42 10.72 -20.64
C MET A 785 12.93 10.52 -20.52
N TYR A 786 13.69 10.99 -21.50
CA TYR A 786 15.16 10.93 -21.48
C TYR A 786 15.78 12.23 -20.95
N PRO A 787 16.56 12.21 -19.86
CA PRO A 787 17.23 13.40 -19.36
C PRO A 787 18.27 13.92 -20.37
N PRO A 788 18.50 15.24 -20.51
CA PRO A 788 19.60 15.77 -21.32
C PRO A 788 20.97 15.41 -20.70
N PRO A 789 22.08 15.43 -21.48
CA PRO A 789 23.40 15.00 -21.00
C PRO A 789 23.87 15.65 -19.68
N ALA A 790 23.54 16.92 -19.45
CA ALA A 790 23.86 17.63 -18.20
C ALA A 790 23.18 17.06 -16.94
N LEU A 791 22.12 16.26 -17.08
CA LEU A 791 21.37 15.62 -15.99
C LEU A 791 21.61 14.09 -15.93
N ARG A 792 22.55 13.56 -16.74
CA ARG A 792 22.95 12.13 -16.75
C ARG A 792 24.10 11.88 -15.79
N SER A 793 23.87 12.11 -14.51
CA SER A 793 24.79 11.75 -13.43
C SER A 793 24.13 10.74 -12.50
N SER A 794 24.86 9.68 -12.16
CA SER A 794 24.48 8.66 -11.17
C SER A 794 24.36 9.21 -9.74
N SER A 795 24.69 10.50 -9.52
CA SER A 795 24.43 11.22 -8.27
C SER A 795 23.03 11.85 -8.19
N PHE A 796 22.24 11.84 -9.27
CA PHE A 796 20.89 12.42 -9.30
C PHE A 796 19.87 11.42 -9.86
N ALA A 797 18.69 11.37 -9.26
CA ALA A 797 17.59 10.47 -9.67
C ALA A 797 17.06 10.73 -11.10
N SER A 798 17.43 11.86 -11.74
CA SER A 798 17.08 12.16 -13.13
C SER A 798 17.57 11.08 -14.13
N ILE A 799 18.63 10.35 -13.81
CA ILE A 799 19.14 9.27 -14.66
C ILE A 799 18.23 8.03 -14.69
N GLU A 800 17.30 7.91 -13.74
CA GLU A 800 16.35 6.81 -13.62
C GLU A 800 15.00 7.15 -14.29
N MET A 801 14.81 8.37 -14.82
CA MET A 801 13.57 8.82 -15.49
C MET A 801 13.06 7.90 -16.63
N PRO A 802 13.91 7.33 -17.52
CA PRO A 802 13.45 6.42 -18.57
C PRO A 802 12.92 5.06 -18.06
N LEU A 803 13.02 4.77 -16.76
CA LEU A 803 12.51 3.55 -16.14
C LEU A 803 11.07 3.73 -15.63
N LEU A 804 10.57 4.97 -15.59
CA LEU A 804 9.19 5.31 -15.22
C LEU A 804 8.35 5.54 -16.48
N ASP A 805 7.05 5.22 -16.40
CA ASP A 805 6.10 5.42 -17.50
C ASP A 805 5.64 6.89 -17.49
N GLY A 806 5.90 7.62 -18.57
CA GLY A 806 5.21 8.88 -18.90
C GLY A 806 4.03 8.61 -19.83
N TYR A 807 3.19 9.61 -20.08
CA TYR A 807 1.97 9.50 -20.90
C TYR A 807 1.76 10.79 -21.69
N LEU A 808 1.49 10.71 -22.99
CA LEU A 808 1.34 11.92 -23.82
C LEU A 808 0.08 12.70 -23.46
N GLU A 809 -1.02 12.00 -23.15
CA GLU A 809 -2.35 12.57 -22.91
C GLU A 809 -3.04 12.00 -21.65
N SER A 810 -4.07 12.69 -21.19
CA SER A 810 -5.09 12.19 -20.28
C SER A 810 -6.48 12.44 -20.86
N PHE A 811 -7.46 11.63 -20.45
CA PHE A 811 -8.85 11.77 -20.89
C PHE A 811 -9.83 11.63 -19.72
N LEU A 812 -11.03 12.17 -19.91
CA LEU A 812 -12.16 12.03 -19.00
C LEU A 812 -13.50 12.09 -19.74
N LEU A 813 -14.45 11.27 -19.31
CA LEU A 813 -15.87 11.34 -19.59
C LEU A 813 -16.63 11.40 -18.26
N ALA A 814 -17.44 12.44 -18.05
CA ALA A 814 -18.26 12.61 -16.87
C ALA A 814 -19.70 13.01 -17.20
N ARG A 815 -20.60 12.85 -16.23
CA ARG A 815 -22.02 13.20 -16.28
C ARG A 815 -22.33 14.28 -15.23
N LYS A 816 -23.06 15.34 -15.61
CA LYS A 816 -23.58 16.32 -14.65
C LYS A 816 -24.67 15.69 -13.79
N VAL A 817 -24.48 15.73 -12.47
CA VAL A 817 -25.42 15.22 -11.46
C VAL A 817 -25.95 16.30 -10.51
N ALA A 818 -25.30 17.47 -10.44
CA ALA A 818 -25.75 18.62 -9.65
C ALA A 818 -25.40 19.96 -10.32
N ASP A 819 -26.20 20.99 -10.03
CA ASP A 819 -25.89 22.39 -10.34
C ASP A 819 -24.90 22.97 -9.32
N LEU A 820 -24.02 23.86 -9.77
CA LEU A 820 -23.14 24.63 -8.90
C LEU A 820 -23.82 25.92 -8.38
N PRO A 821 -23.55 26.35 -7.13
CA PRO A 821 -23.90 27.69 -6.66
C PRO A 821 -23.26 28.79 -7.53
N GLU A 822 -23.97 29.90 -7.73
CA GLU A 822 -23.56 30.98 -8.66
C GLU A 822 -22.16 31.57 -8.37
N ASP A 823 -21.69 31.50 -7.13
CA ASP A 823 -20.39 32.07 -6.72
C ASP A 823 -19.36 31.04 -6.27
N ALA A 824 -19.63 29.74 -6.46
CA ALA A 824 -18.77 28.62 -6.06
C ALA A 824 -17.39 28.65 -6.74
N VAL A 825 -17.31 29.24 -7.93
CA VAL A 825 -16.09 29.30 -8.75
C VAL A 825 -15.95 30.72 -9.31
N ARG A 826 -14.75 31.30 -9.23
CA ARG A 826 -14.48 32.68 -9.66
C ARG A 826 -13.26 32.76 -10.57
N TRP A 827 -13.34 33.65 -11.56
CA TRP A 827 -12.21 34.06 -12.39
C TRP A 827 -11.25 34.96 -11.56
N PRO A 828 -9.92 34.80 -11.68
CA PRO A 828 -8.96 35.54 -10.85
C PRO A 828 -8.75 37.01 -11.26
N GLY A 829 -9.19 37.44 -12.44
CA GLY A 829 -9.07 38.82 -12.94
C GLY A 829 -10.41 39.53 -13.15
N SER A 830 -10.40 40.60 -13.95
CA SER A 830 -11.60 41.30 -14.43
C SER A 830 -12.08 40.77 -15.79
N ALA A 831 -13.30 41.14 -16.19
CA ALA A 831 -13.86 40.79 -17.50
C ALA A 831 -13.09 41.45 -18.66
N ASP A 832 -12.60 42.68 -18.48
CA ASP A 832 -11.78 43.37 -19.48
C ASP A 832 -10.43 42.67 -19.68
N GLU A 833 -9.80 42.19 -18.58
CA GLU A 833 -8.57 41.39 -18.64
C GLU A 833 -8.81 40.03 -19.32
N ARG A 834 -9.95 39.37 -19.05
CA ARG A 834 -10.37 38.14 -19.74
C ARG A 834 -10.46 38.36 -21.26
N VAL A 835 -11.17 39.40 -21.70
CA VAL A 835 -11.34 39.72 -23.13
C VAL A 835 -10.03 40.17 -23.79
N ALA A 836 -9.20 40.95 -23.08
CA ALA A 836 -7.88 41.34 -23.59
C ALA A 836 -6.93 40.13 -23.73
N ARG A 837 -7.02 39.14 -22.82
CA ARG A 837 -6.27 37.88 -22.91
C ARG A 837 -6.80 36.98 -24.03
N ALA A 838 -8.12 36.86 -24.21
CA ALA A 838 -8.72 36.10 -25.30
C ALA A 838 -8.15 36.49 -26.69
N GLN A 839 -7.86 37.78 -26.87
CA GLN A 839 -7.25 38.32 -28.09
C GLN A 839 -5.76 37.95 -28.29
N THR A 840 -5.08 37.35 -27.30
CA THR A 840 -3.67 36.91 -27.42
C THR A 840 -3.51 35.44 -27.79
N TYR A 841 -4.60 34.70 -27.99
CA TYR A 841 -4.56 33.29 -28.43
C TYR A 841 -4.08 33.22 -29.89
N PRO A 842 -3.28 32.22 -30.30
CA PRO A 842 -2.78 32.15 -31.68
C PRO A 842 -3.91 31.89 -32.67
N VAL A 843 -3.82 32.55 -33.84
CA VAL A 843 -4.79 32.37 -34.94
C VAL A 843 -4.27 31.35 -35.97
N ASP A 844 -2.96 31.09 -35.99
CA ASP A 844 -2.29 30.20 -36.93
C ASP A 844 -1.58 29.06 -36.17
N GLU A 845 -1.98 27.81 -36.42
CA GLU A 845 -1.15 26.60 -36.33
C GLU A 845 -1.37 25.77 -37.61
#